data_AF-A0A834UTR3-F1
#
_entry.id   AF-A0A834UTR3-F1
#
_cell.length_a   1.000
_cell.length_b   1.000
_cell.length_c   1.000
_cell.angle_alpha   90.00
_cell.angle_beta   90.00
_cell.angle_gamma   90.00
#
_symmetry.space_group_name_H-M   'P 1'
#
loop_
_entity.id
_entity.type
_entity.pdbx_description
1 polymer ?
#
loop_
_entity_poly.entity_id
_entity_poly.type
_entity_poly.pdbx_seq_one_letter_code
_entity_poly.pdbx_strand_id
1 'polypeptide(L)'
;MAARAAGGGRWEVVKKGRRPTAGGGGRGGGGDRRALGEANGVWKYDLTPPIQTTSTLYERGFEKIMKRQNKEQVPPPAVDPKKPANKKQPKKVATVTNQNQKQGRFRSLEEAMRALDVAALQKELDKSQSVFVGNPSVWLKDLASYLNYKLQAPQSEPTLSQHTHDYPYSLVSRELRGIIRGLLAKASGSLDLFFDHCLFTMLQELDKTPGESLHGYRICIQAILQDKPKIATMNLSKFLELLRSHQNRPAKCLTIMWALGQAGFANLTEGLKVWLGIMLPVLGIKSLSPFAISYLDRLLLMHPNLTKGFGMIGPKDFFPLLDFAYMPNNSLSPSLQEQLCKLYPRLKVLAFGAKPESTLHTYFPSFLSRATPNCPSGMKKELLGSLTQCLTVDPLSTSIWRQLYIKHLSQSSLLLEHLLKSWERIPKKVQKPLQETIQSFKLTNQELLKKGSSNNQHVVTCDVACKGLLQQARGPRPPWTRLLLLLLVFAIGFLCHDIRSHNSFHASLTGRLLQSSGFLPAGQQVYARLYSYSLQGYSWLEETLPACGSHLLTMIQPSLQQAWAHTNATVSFLSAHCASHLAWFSDSFTSLSQRLQIQLPDTLHQLLHYLRELFLLLYQSVLLPIWHMLLEALSRAQEYCHEVCRGEVTWDCLRTQLNEAVHWTWLCLQDITVAFLDWGLAMISQQ
;
A
#
# COMPACT_ATOMS: atom_id res chain seq x y z
N MET A 1 20.97 -53.58 -12.45
CA MET A 1 20.21 -54.62 -13.18
C MET A 1 19.17 -53.94 -14.06
N ALA A 2 18.99 -54.48 -15.27
CA ALA A 2 18.15 -54.09 -16.42
C ALA A 2 16.80 -53.40 -16.09
N ALA A 3 16.32 -52.33 -16.75
CA ALA A 3 16.11 -51.97 -18.16
C ALA A 3 14.67 -52.24 -18.68
N ARG A 4 14.17 -51.28 -19.49
CA ARG A 4 12.98 -51.29 -20.41
C ARG A 4 11.62 -50.96 -19.80
N ALA A 5 10.67 -50.30 -20.47
CA ALA A 5 10.60 -49.54 -21.72
C ALA A 5 9.23 -48.79 -21.78
N ALA A 6 9.13 -47.89 -22.75
CA ALA A 6 8.06 -46.96 -23.13
C ALA A 6 6.60 -47.50 -23.23
N GLY A 7 5.64 -46.55 -23.21
CA GLY A 7 4.46 -46.65 -24.08
C GLY A 7 3.19 -45.91 -23.63
N GLY A 8 2.80 -44.89 -24.40
CA GLY A 8 1.39 -44.71 -24.82
C GLY A 8 0.50 -43.81 -23.97
N GLY A 9 0.24 -42.59 -24.47
CA GLY A 9 -0.88 -41.77 -24.01
C GLY A 9 -2.23 -42.29 -24.50
N ARG A 10 -3.28 -42.09 -23.70
CA ARG A 10 -4.67 -42.08 -24.17
C ARG A 10 -5.50 -41.19 -23.27
N TRP A 11 -6.01 -40.10 -23.85
CA TRP A 11 -7.04 -39.25 -23.27
C TRP A 11 -8.37 -39.98 -23.32
N GLU A 12 -9.03 -40.16 -22.18
CA GLU A 12 -10.39 -40.69 -22.12
C GLU A 12 -11.36 -39.61 -21.62
N VAL A 13 -12.28 -39.26 -22.51
CA VAL A 13 -13.42 -38.37 -22.29
C VAL A 13 -14.53 -39.21 -21.67
N VAL A 14 -14.95 -38.92 -20.43
CA VAL A 14 -16.15 -39.53 -19.86
C VAL A 14 -17.24 -38.49 -19.65
N LYS A 15 -18.35 -38.74 -20.35
CA LYS A 15 -19.60 -37.97 -20.34
C LYS A 15 -20.35 -38.11 -19.00
N LYS A 16 -21.08 -37.03 -18.69
CA LYS A 16 -22.19 -36.91 -17.72
C LYS A 16 -23.00 -38.20 -17.50
N GLY A 17 -23.00 -38.67 -16.25
CA GLY A 17 -24.01 -39.59 -15.69
C GLY A 17 -25.03 -38.84 -14.83
N ARG A 18 -26.28 -39.30 -14.84
CA ARG A 18 -27.46 -38.70 -14.21
C ARG A 18 -27.97 -39.64 -13.09
N ARG A 19 -28.41 -39.03 -11.96
CA ARG A 19 -29.34 -39.54 -10.89
C ARG A 19 -28.76 -40.57 -9.89
N PRO A 20 -29.32 -40.76 -8.65
CA PRO A 20 -30.69 -40.42 -8.19
C PRO A 20 -30.82 -39.76 -6.79
N THR A 21 -32.07 -39.46 -6.44
CA THR A 21 -32.64 -38.99 -5.16
C THR A 21 -32.81 -40.11 -4.13
N ALA A 22 -32.53 -39.84 -2.83
CA ALA A 22 -33.46 -39.97 -1.67
C ALA A 22 -32.74 -40.23 -0.30
N GLY A 23 -33.13 -39.48 0.74
CA GLY A 23 -33.41 -39.98 2.10
C GLY A 23 -32.32 -39.96 3.21
N GLY A 24 -32.60 -39.27 4.33
CA GLY A 24 -32.25 -39.77 5.68
C GLY A 24 -31.39 -38.92 6.64
N GLY A 25 -32.06 -38.13 7.49
CA GLY A 25 -31.78 -37.72 8.90
C GLY A 25 -30.37 -37.64 9.54
N GLY A 26 -30.12 -36.55 10.29
CA GLY A 26 -29.14 -36.50 11.38
C GLY A 26 -28.64 -35.09 11.77
N ARG A 27 -28.94 -34.64 12.99
CA ARG A 27 -28.57 -33.34 13.60
C ARG A 27 -27.08 -33.24 13.96
N GLY A 28 -26.50 -32.03 13.86
CA GLY A 28 -25.26 -31.64 14.55
C GLY A 28 -24.66 -30.33 14.00
N GLY A 29 -24.59 -29.29 14.83
CA GLY A 29 -24.40 -27.88 14.44
C GLY A 29 -22.98 -27.41 14.11
N GLY A 30 -22.92 -26.25 13.46
CA GLY A 30 -21.71 -25.46 13.21
C GLY A 30 -22.03 -24.22 12.36
N GLY A 31 -22.00 -23.04 12.99
CA GLY A 31 -22.49 -21.78 12.43
C GLY A 31 -21.63 -21.15 11.32
N ASP A 32 -22.35 -20.62 10.34
CA ASP A 32 -22.16 -19.37 9.61
C ASP A 32 -20.78 -18.93 9.11
N ARG A 33 -20.57 -19.18 7.80
CA ARG A 33 -19.98 -18.21 6.87
C ARG A 33 -20.71 -18.26 5.52
N ARG A 34 -21.83 -17.53 5.38
CA ARG A 34 -22.43 -17.14 4.09
C ARG A 34 -23.08 -15.76 4.16
N ALA A 35 -22.53 -14.81 3.42
CA ALA A 35 -23.17 -13.60 2.84
C ALA A 35 -22.07 -12.91 2.02
N LEU A 36 -22.19 -12.59 0.73
CA LEU A 36 -23.31 -12.01 -0.03
C LEU A 36 -23.41 -12.71 -1.39
N GLY A 37 -24.60 -13.18 -1.76
CA GLY A 37 -24.83 -13.80 -3.07
C GLY A 37 -26.25 -14.28 -3.33
N GLU A 38 -27.11 -14.38 -2.31
CA GLU A 38 -28.47 -14.88 -2.46
C GLU A 38 -29.48 -13.86 -1.93
N ALA A 39 -29.85 -12.92 -2.80
CA ALA A 39 -31.06 -12.12 -2.67
C ALA A 39 -31.74 -12.02 -4.04
N ASN A 40 -32.00 -13.17 -4.67
CA ASN A 40 -32.90 -13.31 -5.80
C ASN A 40 -33.93 -14.39 -5.47
N GLY A 41 -34.76 -14.11 -4.46
CA GLY A 41 -35.99 -14.86 -4.20
C GLY A 41 -37.08 -14.36 -5.15
N VAL A 42 -37.46 -15.19 -6.09
CA VAL A 42 -38.52 -14.97 -7.08
C VAL A 42 -39.87 -14.90 -6.37
N TRP A 43 -40.51 -13.73 -6.35
CA TRP A 43 -41.95 -13.62 -6.12
C TRP A 43 -42.65 -13.75 -7.48
N LYS A 44 -43.36 -14.86 -7.69
CA LYS A 44 -44.28 -15.02 -8.83
C LYS A 44 -45.56 -14.23 -8.55
N TYR A 45 -45.80 -13.19 -9.33
CA TYR A 45 -47.14 -12.70 -9.61
C TYR A 45 -47.46 -12.96 -11.08
N ASP A 46 -48.65 -13.50 -11.34
CA ASP A 46 -49.18 -13.71 -12.69
C ASP A 46 -49.42 -12.35 -13.35
N LEU A 47 -48.59 -12.02 -14.33
CA LEU A 47 -48.81 -10.89 -15.22
C LEU A 47 -49.69 -11.35 -16.38
N THR A 48 -50.88 -10.79 -16.46
CA THR A 48 -51.69 -10.76 -17.69
C THR A 48 -50.84 -10.24 -18.86
N PRO A 49 -50.99 -10.80 -20.07
CA PRO A 49 -50.16 -10.41 -21.20
C PRO A 49 -50.43 -8.94 -21.59
N PRO A 50 -49.39 -8.18 -22.00
CA PRO A 50 -49.55 -6.79 -22.41
C PRO A 50 -50.38 -6.70 -23.69
N ILE A 51 -51.38 -5.83 -23.67
CA ILE A 51 -52.18 -5.45 -24.83
C ILE A 51 -51.23 -4.95 -25.93
N GLN A 52 -51.36 -5.52 -27.13
CA GLN A 52 -50.60 -5.10 -28.31
C GLN A 52 -50.85 -3.61 -28.57
N THR A 53 -49.80 -2.80 -28.53
CA THR A 53 -49.85 -1.41 -28.98
C THR A 53 -50.00 -1.41 -30.50
N THR A 54 -51.16 -1.00 -30.98
CA THR A 54 -51.35 -0.70 -32.39
C THR A 54 -50.44 0.46 -32.78
N SER A 55 -49.66 0.28 -33.84
CA SER A 55 -48.81 1.33 -34.41
C SER A 55 -49.67 2.52 -34.79
N THR A 56 -49.39 3.66 -34.16
CA THR A 56 -50.11 4.91 -34.46
C THR A 56 -49.69 5.40 -35.84
N LEU A 57 -50.60 6.13 -36.51
CA LEU A 57 -50.49 6.67 -37.87
C LEU A 57 -49.15 7.37 -38.22
N TYR A 58 -48.40 7.80 -37.22
CA TYR A 58 -47.10 8.47 -37.36
C TYR A 58 -45.96 7.54 -37.82
N GLU A 59 -45.98 6.25 -37.45
CA GLU A 59 -44.93 5.28 -37.84
C GLU A 59 -44.98 4.97 -39.35
N ARG A 60 -46.18 5.02 -39.95
CA ARG A 60 -46.39 4.82 -41.39
C ARG A 60 -45.83 5.93 -42.27
N GLY A 61 -45.60 7.13 -41.74
CA GLY A 61 -45.05 8.26 -42.48
C GLY A 61 -43.59 8.04 -42.90
N PHE A 62 -42.81 7.38 -42.04
CA PHE A 62 -41.38 7.15 -42.26
C PHE A 62 -41.09 5.87 -43.07
N GLU A 63 -41.93 4.84 -42.99
CA GLU A 63 -41.79 3.64 -43.84
C GLU A 63 -42.04 3.90 -45.33
N LYS A 64 -42.92 4.86 -45.68
CA LYS A 64 -43.28 5.13 -47.09
C LYS A 64 -42.19 5.87 -47.88
N ILE A 65 -41.28 6.56 -47.20
CA ILE A 65 -40.17 7.29 -47.84
C ILE A 65 -39.02 6.33 -48.16
N MET A 66 -38.87 5.23 -47.41
CA MET A 66 -37.77 4.27 -47.59
C MET A 66 -37.97 3.26 -48.74
N LYS A 67 -39.18 3.13 -49.30
CA LYS A 67 -39.52 2.11 -50.32
C LYS A 67 -39.70 2.63 -51.76
N ARG A 68 -39.35 3.89 -52.06
CA ARG A 68 -39.53 4.47 -53.43
C ARG A 68 -38.31 4.38 -54.37
N GLN A 69 -37.22 3.72 -53.99
CA GLN A 69 -36.12 3.39 -54.90
C GLN A 69 -35.77 1.90 -54.84
N ASN A 70 -36.62 1.07 -55.46
CA ASN A 70 -36.22 -0.12 -56.22
C ASN A 70 -37.49 -0.89 -56.60
N LYS A 71 -37.87 -0.77 -57.88
CA LYS A 71 -38.78 -1.69 -58.55
C LYS A 71 -38.16 -2.04 -59.89
N GLU A 72 -37.66 -3.27 -59.98
CA GLU A 72 -37.71 -4.05 -61.21
C GLU A 72 -37.85 -5.54 -60.83
N GLN A 73 -38.53 -6.28 -61.71
CA GLN A 73 -39.32 -7.50 -61.50
C GLN A 73 -38.48 -8.80 -61.26
N VAL A 74 -38.82 -9.69 -60.29
CA VAL A 74 -39.61 -10.98 -60.35
C VAL A 74 -38.91 -12.15 -61.11
N PRO A 75 -39.04 -13.49 -60.83
CA PRO A 75 -39.29 -14.36 -59.63
C PRO A 75 -38.24 -15.55 -59.44
N PRO A 76 -38.37 -16.49 -58.46
CA PRO A 76 -37.36 -17.54 -58.11
C PRO A 76 -37.64 -18.94 -58.72
N PRO A 77 -36.72 -19.94 -58.62
CA PRO A 77 -36.95 -21.04 -57.64
C PRO A 77 -35.73 -21.88 -57.11
N ALA A 78 -35.99 -22.54 -55.96
CA ALA A 78 -35.64 -23.91 -55.49
C ALA A 78 -34.20 -24.42 -55.15
N VAL A 79 -34.02 -24.69 -53.84
CA VAL A 79 -33.52 -25.88 -53.08
C VAL A 79 -32.55 -26.92 -53.74
N ASP A 80 -31.31 -26.97 -53.19
CA ASP A 80 -30.39 -28.09 -52.80
C ASP A 80 -30.53 -29.53 -53.39
N PRO A 81 -29.43 -30.32 -53.61
CA PRO A 81 -28.54 -30.79 -52.52
C PRO A 81 -27.05 -31.21 -52.79
N LYS A 82 -26.23 -31.09 -51.73
CA LYS A 82 -25.09 -31.92 -51.21
C LYS A 82 -24.10 -32.69 -52.14
N LYS A 83 -22.81 -32.28 -52.09
CA LYS A 83 -21.50 -32.99 -51.77
C LYS A 83 -21.12 -34.34 -52.46
N PRO A 84 -19.82 -34.76 -52.59
CA PRO A 84 -18.69 -34.54 -51.66
C PRO A 84 -17.22 -34.39 -52.19
N ALA A 85 -16.38 -33.86 -51.30
CA ALA A 85 -14.96 -34.13 -50.96
C ALA A 85 -13.89 -34.56 -52.01
N ASN A 86 -12.75 -33.84 -52.06
CA ASN A 86 -11.47 -34.37 -51.57
C ASN A 86 -10.36 -33.32 -51.29
N LYS A 87 -9.43 -33.70 -50.40
CA LYS A 87 -8.39 -32.94 -49.68
C LYS A 87 -7.15 -32.56 -50.51
N LYS A 88 -6.48 -31.43 -50.16
CA LYS A 88 -5.02 -31.32 -49.86
C LYS A 88 -4.59 -29.90 -49.40
N GLN A 89 -4.30 -29.79 -48.09
CA GLN A 89 -3.18 -29.13 -47.35
C GLN A 89 -2.59 -27.74 -47.72
N PRO A 90 -1.93 -27.06 -46.74
CA PRO A 90 -2.18 -25.65 -46.42
C PRO A 90 -1.16 -24.68 -47.03
N LYS A 91 -1.64 -23.51 -47.48
CA LYS A 91 -0.80 -22.33 -47.72
C LYS A 91 -1.21 -21.22 -46.75
N LYS A 92 -0.18 -20.63 -46.15
CA LYS A 92 -0.19 -19.46 -45.25
C LYS A 92 -1.25 -18.43 -45.66
N VAL A 93 -2.19 -18.14 -44.77
CA VAL A 93 -3.08 -16.98 -44.90
C VAL A 93 -2.58 -15.93 -43.93
N ALA A 94 -2.03 -14.87 -44.49
CA ALA A 94 -1.81 -13.61 -43.81
C ALA A 94 -3.12 -13.16 -43.15
N THR A 95 -3.01 -12.58 -41.97
CA THR A 95 -4.05 -11.86 -41.25
C THR A 95 -4.69 -10.81 -42.17
N VAL A 96 -5.75 -11.20 -42.88
CA VAL A 96 -6.68 -10.25 -43.49
C VAL A 96 -7.68 -9.92 -42.38
N THR A 97 -7.44 -8.76 -41.78
CA THR A 97 -8.41 -7.99 -41.02
C THR A 97 -9.76 -8.03 -41.73
N ASN A 98 -10.78 -8.56 -41.05
CA ASN A 98 -12.18 -8.43 -41.45
C ASN A 98 -12.60 -6.96 -41.34
N GLN A 99 -12.17 -6.13 -42.29
CA GLN A 99 -12.75 -4.83 -42.57
C GLN A 99 -13.88 -5.05 -43.58
N ASN A 100 -15.10 -5.26 -43.09
CA ASN A 100 -16.31 -5.05 -43.87
C ASN A 100 -17.53 -4.94 -42.94
N GLN A 101 -17.51 -3.92 -42.07
CA GLN A 101 -18.74 -3.26 -41.64
C GLN A 101 -18.88 -2.03 -42.53
N LYS A 102 -20.00 -1.91 -43.25
CA LYS A 102 -20.32 -0.73 -44.08
C LYS A 102 -20.13 0.54 -43.24
N GLN A 103 -19.11 1.31 -43.56
CA GLN A 103 -18.77 2.56 -42.89
C GLN A 103 -19.97 3.51 -42.95
N GLY A 104 -20.22 4.24 -41.85
CA GLY A 104 -21.16 5.36 -41.84
C GLY A 104 -20.84 6.36 -42.95
N ARG A 105 -21.79 7.26 -43.24
CA ARG A 105 -21.65 8.29 -44.29
C ARG A 105 -20.33 9.07 -44.19
N PHE A 106 -19.79 9.21 -42.98
CA PHE A 106 -18.51 9.85 -42.69
C PHE A 106 -17.52 8.87 -42.08
N ARG A 107 -16.22 9.09 -42.28
CA ARG A 107 -15.16 8.22 -41.73
C ARG A 107 -14.90 8.48 -40.25
N SER A 108 -15.22 9.67 -39.77
CA SER A 108 -15.02 10.12 -38.39
C SER A 108 -16.15 11.07 -37.96
N LEU A 109 -16.32 11.25 -36.65
CA LEU A 109 -17.32 12.19 -36.12
C LEU A 109 -16.89 13.64 -36.38
N GLU A 110 -15.59 13.92 -36.36
CA GLU A 110 -15.00 15.22 -36.65
C GLU A 110 -15.35 15.68 -38.07
N GLU A 111 -15.27 14.78 -39.04
CA GLU A 111 -15.67 15.04 -40.43
C GLU A 111 -17.18 15.32 -40.53
N ALA A 112 -18.01 14.49 -39.87
CA ALA A 112 -19.46 14.69 -39.84
C ALA A 112 -19.85 16.03 -39.20
N MET A 113 -19.15 16.43 -38.13
CA MET A 113 -19.35 17.70 -37.44
C MET A 113 -18.95 18.91 -38.31
N ARG A 114 -17.87 18.80 -39.10
CA ARG A 114 -17.47 19.86 -40.04
C ARG A 114 -18.45 20.01 -41.21
N ALA A 115 -19.05 18.90 -41.65
CA ALA A 115 -20.03 18.88 -42.74
C ALA A 115 -21.46 19.26 -42.30
N LEU A 116 -21.69 19.49 -41.01
CA LEU A 116 -23.01 19.82 -40.48
C LEU A 116 -23.39 21.26 -40.81
N ASP A 117 -24.45 21.42 -41.60
CA ASP A 117 -25.06 22.72 -41.88
C ASP A 117 -25.90 23.18 -40.67
N VAL A 118 -25.33 24.13 -39.91
CA VAL A 118 -25.93 24.71 -38.70
C VAL A 118 -27.12 25.61 -39.04
N ALA A 119 -27.09 26.31 -40.17
CA ALA A 119 -28.19 27.17 -40.60
C ALA A 119 -29.41 26.33 -41.02
N ALA A 120 -29.19 25.21 -41.71
CA ALA A 120 -30.26 24.27 -42.03
C ALA A 120 -30.88 23.64 -40.76
N LEU A 121 -30.06 23.30 -39.76
CA LEU A 121 -30.56 22.84 -38.47
C LEU A 121 -31.44 23.92 -37.80
N GLN A 122 -30.97 25.17 -37.74
CA GLN A 122 -31.73 26.26 -37.13
C GLN A 122 -33.09 26.43 -37.82
N LYS A 123 -33.12 26.39 -39.16
CA LYS A 123 -34.37 26.48 -39.93
C LYS A 123 -35.35 25.33 -39.63
N GLU A 124 -34.86 24.10 -39.47
CA GLU A 124 -35.73 22.97 -39.11
C GLU A 124 -36.26 23.09 -37.68
N LEU A 125 -35.44 23.59 -36.75
CA LEU A 125 -35.86 23.86 -35.37
C LEU A 125 -36.89 24.99 -35.31
N ASP A 126 -36.69 26.09 -36.04
CA ASP A 126 -37.65 27.21 -36.10
C ASP A 126 -39.00 26.73 -36.66
N LYS A 127 -38.96 25.88 -37.69
CA LYS A 127 -40.15 25.23 -38.23
C LYS A 127 -40.83 24.35 -37.18
N SER A 128 -40.09 23.48 -36.49
CA SER A 128 -40.64 22.65 -35.41
C SER A 128 -41.27 23.50 -34.29
N GLN A 129 -40.62 24.60 -33.91
CA GLN A 129 -41.14 25.55 -32.92
C GLN A 129 -42.43 26.24 -33.38
N SER A 130 -42.51 26.62 -34.65
CA SER A 130 -43.71 27.25 -35.21
C SER A 130 -44.90 26.29 -35.32
N VAL A 131 -44.66 25.01 -35.60
CA VAL A 131 -45.71 23.99 -35.75
C VAL A 131 -46.16 23.48 -34.38
N PHE A 132 -45.25 23.38 -33.42
CA PHE A 132 -45.50 22.76 -32.11
C PHE A 132 -45.29 23.73 -30.94
N VAL A 133 -45.85 24.95 -31.02
CA VAL A 133 -45.64 26.07 -30.07
C VAL A 133 -45.84 25.69 -28.59
N GLY A 134 -46.71 24.70 -28.29
CA GLY A 134 -47.01 24.25 -26.93
C GLY A 134 -46.34 22.93 -26.50
N ASN A 135 -45.46 22.34 -27.32
CA ASN A 135 -44.89 21.02 -27.02
C ASN A 135 -43.34 21.01 -27.10
N PRO A 136 -42.65 21.52 -26.06
CA PRO A 136 -41.19 21.61 -26.04
C PRO A 136 -40.48 20.27 -26.18
N SER A 137 -41.15 19.18 -25.79
CA SER A 137 -40.62 17.82 -25.94
C SER A 137 -40.41 17.42 -27.40
N VAL A 138 -41.21 17.96 -28.34
CA VAL A 138 -41.06 17.67 -29.77
C VAL A 138 -39.81 18.35 -30.32
N TRP A 139 -39.59 19.63 -29.98
CA TRP A 139 -38.42 20.38 -30.46
C TRP A 139 -37.10 19.72 -30.04
N LEU A 140 -37.05 19.23 -28.79
CA LEU A 140 -35.87 18.53 -28.25
C LEU A 140 -35.64 17.19 -28.96
N LYS A 141 -36.71 16.44 -29.24
CA LYS A 141 -36.62 15.18 -30.01
C LYS A 141 -36.16 15.43 -31.44
N ASP A 142 -36.71 16.44 -32.11
CA ASP A 142 -36.31 16.82 -33.46
C ASP A 142 -34.83 17.23 -33.51
N LEU A 143 -34.34 17.98 -32.51
CA LEU A 143 -32.92 18.28 -32.36
C LEU A 143 -32.07 17.00 -32.28
N ALA A 144 -32.42 16.09 -31.35
CA ALA A 144 -31.65 14.86 -31.15
C ALA A 144 -31.66 13.97 -32.40
N SER A 145 -32.82 13.79 -33.02
CA SER A 145 -33.00 12.98 -34.22
C SER A 145 -32.29 13.59 -35.43
N TYR A 146 -32.35 14.92 -35.62
CA TYR A 146 -31.63 15.59 -36.70
C TYR A 146 -30.12 15.43 -36.55
N LEU A 147 -29.58 15.69 -35.35
CA LEU A 147 -28.15 15.51 -35.08
C LEU A 147 -27.74 14.05 -35.30
N ASN A 148 -28.54 13.10 -34.83
CA ASN A 148 -28.22 11.69 -34.99
C ASN A 148 -28.22 11.24 -36.46
N TYR A 149 -29.19 11.74 -37.24
CA TYR A 149 -29.30 11.47 -38.67
C TYR A 149 -28.16 12.08 -39.49
N LYS A 150 -27.71 13.29 -39.14
CA LYS A 150 -26.60 13.95 -39.85
C LYS A 150 -25.24 13.44 -39.41
N LEU A 151 -25.07 13.04 -38.16
CA LEU A 151 -23.81 12.58 -37.58
C LEU A 151 -23.64 11.06 -37.69
N GLN A 152 -23.77 10.53 -38.91
CA GLN A 152 -23.60 9.10 -39.18
C GLN A 152 -22.11 8.76 -39.37
N ALA A 153 -21.42 8.55 -38.25
CA ALA A 153 -20.02 8.15 -38.16
C ALA A 153 -19.89 6.80 -37.42
N PRO A 154 -18.74 6.09 -37.53
CA PRO A 154 -18.52 4.84 -36.80
C PRO A 154 -18.73 5.01 -35.30
N GLN A 155 -19.42 4.05 -34.67
CA GLN A 155 -19.62 4.07 -33.23
C GLN A 155 -18.26 3.97 -32.51
N SER A 156 -17.91 4.99 -31.74
CA SER A 156 -16.91 4.84 -30.69
C SER A 156 -17.57 4.16 -29.49
N GLU A 157 -16.98 3.04 -29.05
CA GLU A 157 -17.38 2.42 -27.79
C GLU A 157 -17.33 3.48 -26.69
N PRO A 158 -18.25 3.45 -25.70
CA PRO A 158 -18.21 4.35 -24.56
C PRO A 158 -17.06 3.99 -23.60
N THR A 159 -15.90 3.57 -24.10
CA THR A 159 -14.71 3.37 -23.27
C THR A 159 -14.11 4.74 -22.98
N LEU A 160 -14.11 5.12 -21.70
CA LEU A 160 -13.60 6.42 -21.26
C LEU A 160 -12.16 6.67 -21.70
N SER A 161 -11.36 5.63 -21.94
CA SER A 161 -9.93 5.73 -22.27
C SER A 161 -9.61 6.36 -23.63
N GLN A 162 -10.51 6.28 -24.62
CA GLN A 162 -10.19 6.70 -25.99
C GLN A 162 -10.34 8.21 -26.22
N HIS A 163 -11.22 8.87 -25.45
CA HIS A 163 -11.58 10.26 -25.67
C HIS A 163 -11.62 11.06 -24.37
N THR A 164 -11.55 12.39 -24.49
CA THR A 164 -11.72 13.32 -23.37
C THR A 164 -13.12 13.20 -22.76
N HIS A 165 -13.28 13.66 -21.51
CA HIS A 165 -14.53 13.50 -20.75
C HIS A 165 -15.73 14.23 -21.39
N ASP A 166 -15.46 15.29 -22.14
CA ASP A 166 -16.41 16.15 -22.82
C ASP A 166 -16.70 15.70 -24.26
N TYR A 167 -16.06 14.65 -24.77
CA TYR A 167 -16.39 14.07 -26.08
C TYR A 167 -17.72 13.31 -26.05
N PRO A 168 -18.59 13.40 -27.07
CA PRO A 168 -18.43 14.15 -28.33
C PRO A 168 -18.82 15.64 -28.28
N TYR A 169 -19.40 16.13 -27.18
CA TYR A 169 -19.83 17.53 -27.05
C TYR A 169 -18.69 18.56 -27.25
N SER A 170 -17.44 18.15 -27.01
CA SER A 170 -16.22 18.91 -27.27
C SER A 170 -16.05 19.32 -28.74
N LEU A 171 -16.56 18.52 -29.68
CA LEU A 171 -16.50 18.78 -31.12
C LEU A 171 -17.56 19.76 -31.63
N VAL A 172 -18.57 20.06 -30.81
CA VAL A 172 -19.69 20.94 -31.18
C VAL A 172 -19.19 22.38 -31.29
N SER A 173 -19.44 23.02 -32.43
CA SER A 173 -19.05 24.41 -32.69
C SER A 173 -19.73 25.38 -31.71
N ARG A 174 -19.12 26.57 -31.50
CA ARG A 174 -19.67 27.58 -30.57
C ARG A 174 -21.10 28.00 -30.95
N GLU A 175 -21.37 28.13 -32.25
CA GLU A 175 -22.68 28.46 -32.78
C GLU A 175 -23.71 27.37 -32.44
N LEU A 176 -23.41 26.11 -32.74
CA LEU A 176 -24.30 24.99 -32.44
C LEU A 176 -24.52 24.82 -30.93
N ARG A 177 -23.48 25.04 -30.10
CA ARG A 177 -23.66 25.06 -28.64
C ARG A 177 -24.66 26.13 -28.19
N GLY A 178 -24.61 27.32 -28.82
CA GLY A 178 -25.56 28.39 -28.57
C GLY A 178 -27.00 27.99 -28.90
N ILE A 179 -27.22 27.35 -30.05
CA ILE A 179 -28.53 26.83 -30.48
C ILE A 179 -29.05 25.78 -29.50
N ILE A 180 -28.23 24.78 -29.18
CA ILE A 180 -28.60 23.70 -28.25
C ILE A 180 -28.97 24.29 -26.88
N ARG A 181 -28.13 25.15 -26.30
CA ARG A 181 -28.39 25.77 -24.99
C ARG A 181 -29.65 26.65 -25.02
N GLY A 182 -29.84 27.43 -26.09
CA GLY A 182 -31.03 28.25 -26.28
C GLY A 182 -32.31 27.41 -26.30
N LEU A 183 -32.28 26.25 -26.98
CA LEU A 183 -33.42 25.34 -27.03
C LEU A 183 -33.68 24.66 -25.68
N LEU A 184 -32.62 24.18 -25.01
CA LEU A 184 -32.72 23.55 -23.68
C LEU A 184 -33.28 24.53 -22.64
N ALA A 185 -32.90 25.82 -22.72
CA ALA A 185 -33.44 26.87 -21.85
C ALA A 185 -34.94 27.10 -22.08
N LYS A 186 -35.38 27.16 -23.35
CA LYS A 186 -36.81 27.30 -23.70
C LYS A 186 -37.64 26.09 -23.28
N ALA A 187 -37.04 24.90 -23.21
CA ALA A 187 -37.71 23.63 -22.92
C ALA A 187 -37.40 23.10 -21.50
N SER A 188 -37.13 23.99 -20.53
CA SER A 188 -36.60 23.62 -19.23
C SER A 188 -37.45 22.64 -18.42
N GLY A 189 -38.77 22.61 -18.64
CA GLY A 189 -39.72 21.71 -17.97
C GLY A 189 -39.80 20.29 -18.57
N SER A 190 -39.23 20.06 -19.75
CA SER A 190 -39.26 18.76 -20.43
C SER A 190 -37.92 18.02 -20.39
N LEU A 191 -36.90 18.57 -19.73
CA LEU A 191 -35.53 18.05 -19.78
C LEU A 191 -35.39 16.66 -19.17
N ASP A 192 -36.14 16.34 -18.10
CA ASP A 192 -36.10 15.02 -17.46
C ASP A 192 -36.62 13.93 -18.40
N LEU A 193 -37.77 14.18 -19.03
CA LEU A 193 -38.38 13.28 -20.01
C LEU A 193 -37.53 13.17 -21.28
N PHE A 194 -36.86 14.26 -21.66
CA PHE A 194 -35.97 14.26 -22.82
C PHE A 194 -34.67 13.48 -22.56
N PHE A 195 -34.10 13.58 -21.35
CA PHE A 195 -32.98 12.76 -20.92
C PHE A 195 -33.34 11.26 -20.97
N ASP A 196 -34.48 10.90 -20.38
CA ASP A 196 -35.03 9.54 -20.43
C ASP A 196 -35.20 9.08 -21.89
N HIS A 197 -35.80 9.92 -22.75
CA HIS A 197 -35.99 9.60 -24.16
C HIS A 197 -34.66 9.32 -24.87
N CYS A 198 -33.67 10.20 -24.73
CA CYS A 198 -32.35 9.99 -25.33
C CYS A 198 -31.71 8.68 -24.86
N LEU A 199 -31.76 8.37 -23.56
CA LEU A 199 -31.21 7.13 -23.01
C LEU A 199 -31.95 5.90 -23.54
N PHE A 200 -33.28 5.86 -23.44
CA PHE A 200 -34.07 4.70 -23.86
C PHE A 200 -33.98 4.47 -25.36
N THR A 201 -33.97 5.53 -26.18
CA THR A 201 -33.78 5.41 -27.63
C THR A 201 -32.39 4.87 -27.94
N MET A 202 -31.32 5.35 -27.27
CA MET A 202 -29.99 4.74 -27.41
C MET A 202 -29.98 3.25 -27.07
N LEU A 203 -30.70 2.82 -26.03
CA LEU A 203 -30.80 1.41 -25.66
C LEU A 203 -31.61 0.57 -26.66
N GLN A 204 -32.59 1.16 -27.35
CA GLN A 204 -33.36 0.50 -28.41
C GLN A 204 -32.54 0.37 -29.70
N GLU A 205 -31.83 1.42 -30.10
CA GLU A 205 -30.99 1.41 -31.31
C GLU A 205 -29.84 0.40 -31.22
N LEU A 206 -29.34 0.11 -30.01
CA LEU A 206 -28.33 -0.93 -29.79
C LEU A 206 -28.81 -2.36 -30.12
N ASP A 207 -30.12 -2.60 -30.21
CA ASP A 207 -30.65 -3.92 -30.58
C ASP A 207 -30.78 -4.10 -32.10
N LYS A 208 -30.73 -3.02 -32.89
CA LYS A 208 -30.85 -3.08 -34.34
C LYS A 208 -29.52 -3.45 -34.98
N THR A 209 -29.54 -4.29 -36.03
CA THR A 209 -28.36 -4.61 -36.84
C THR A 209 -28.56 -4.14 -38.29
N PRO A 210 -27.66 -3.30 -38.85
CA PRO A 210 -26.55 -2.59 -38.18
C PRO A 210 -27.07 -1.43 -37.31
N GLY A 211 -26.54 -1.27 -36.10
CA GLY A 211 -26.97 -0.22 -35.18
C GLY A 211 -26.65 1.17 -35.72
N GLU A 212 -27.61 2.09 -35.66
CA GLU A 212 -27.41 3.47 -36.10
C GLU A 212 -26.36 4.20 -35.23
N SER A 213 -25.82 5.30 -35.74
CA SER A 213 -25.05 6.24 -34.90
C SER A 213 -25.87 6.65 -33.68
N LEU A 214 -25.19 6.92 -32.56
CA LEU A 214 -25.81 7.40 -31.31
C LEU A 214 -25.33 8.82 -30.94
N HIS A 215 -24.59 9.48 -31.84
CA HIS A 215 -23.88 10.72 -31.52
C HIS A 215 -24.82 11.88 -31.17
N GLY A 216 -25.98 12.00 -31.84
CA GLY A 216 -26.94 13.06 -31.56
C GLY A 216 -27.48 12.98 -30.12
N TYR A 217 -27.90 11.78 -29.71
CA TYR A 217 -28.39 11.54 -28.35
C TYR A 217 -27.30 11.75 -27.29
N ARG A 218 -26.05 11.33 -27.58
CA ARG A 218 -24.90 11.55 -26.68
C ARG A 218 -24.61 13.04 -26.47
N ILE A 219 -24.61 13.84 -27.55
CA ILE A 219 -24.43 15.29 -27.51
C ILE A 219 -25.52 15.95 -26.66
N CYS A 220 -26.78 15.56 -26.84
CA CYS A 220 -27.91 16.07 -26.07
C CYS A 220 -27.79 15.74 -24.58
N ILE A 221 -27.45 14.48 -24.23
CA ILE A 221 -27.24 14.06 -22.83
C ILE A 221 -26.14 14.91 -22.16
N GLN A 222 -25.00 15.09 -22.83
CA GLN A 222 -23.91 15.91 -22.30
C GLN A 222 -24.31 17.38 -22.13
N ALA A 223 -25.02 17.96 -23.09
CA ALA A 223 -25.50 19.33 -23.01
C ALA A 223 -26.48 19.54 -21.84
N ILE A 224 -27.39 18.59 -21.61
CA ILE A 224 -28.34 18.64 -20.48
C ILE A 224 -27.59 18.58 -19.14
N LEU A 225 -26.72 17.58 -18.98
CA LEU A 225 -26.09 17.28 -17.70
C LEU A 225 -24.94 18.23 -17.35
N GLN A 226 -24.41 18.98 -18.33
CA GLN A 226 -23.49 20.08 -18.07
C GLN A 226 -24.14 21.20 -17.25
N ASP A 227 -25.41 21.52 -17.53
CA ASP A 227 -26.14 22.61 -16.87
C ASP A 227 -27.04 22.11 -15.73
N LYS A 228 -27.67 20.94 -15.89
CA LYS A 228 -28.59 20.33 -14.91
C LYS A 228 -28.18 18.90 -14.53
N PRO A 229 -27.07 18.69 -13.82
CA PRO A 229 -26.57 17.36 -13.46
C PRO A 229 -27.52 16.54 -12.57
N LYS A 230 -28.38 17.20 -11.78
CA LYS A 230 -29.34 16.54 -10.88
C LYS A 230 -30.37 15.66 -11.59
N ILE A 231 -30.60 15.89 -12.88
CA ILE A 231 -31.55 15.10 -13.68
C ILE A 231 -31.14 13.62 -13.68
N ALA A 232 -29.84 13.32 -13.77
CA ALA A 232 -29.34 11.95 -13.75
C ALA A 232 -29.49 11.25 -12.38
N THR A 233 -29.56 12.02 -11.28
CA THR A 233 -29.51 11.47 -9.92
C THR A 233 -30.85 11.52 -9.18
N MET A 234 -31.86 12.19 -9.74
CA MET A 234 -33.18 12.31 -9.13
C MET A 234 -33.88 10.94 -8.95
N ASN A 235 -33.60 9.96 -9.82
CA ASN A 235 -34.18 8.62 -9.76
C ASN A 235 -33.14 7.52 -10.06
N LEU A 236 -32.11 7.41 -9.23
CA LEU A 236 -31.05 6.39 -9.39
C LEU A 236 -31.58 4.96 -9.27
N SER A 237 -32.59 4.71 -8.45
CA SER A 237 -33.17 3.36 -8.28
C SER A 237 -33.76 2.84 -9.58
N LYS A 238 -34.54 3.66 -10.30
CA LYS A 238 -35.08 3.33 -11.63
C LYS A 238 -33.97 2.91 -12.59
N PHE A 239 -32.87 3.67 -12.64
CA PHE A 239 -31.77 3.36 -13.55
C PHE A 239 -30.95 2.14 -13.12
N LEU A 240 -30.81 1.89 -11.81
CA LEU A 240 -30.18 0.69 -11.29
C LEU A 240 -30.99 -0.56 -11.67
N GLU A 241 -32.32 -0.50 -11.58
CA GLU A 241 -33.21 -1.58 -12.02
C GLU A 241 -33.09 -1.83 -13.53
N LEU A 242 -33.07 -0.75 -14.33
CA LEU A 242 -32.83 -0.83 -15.78
C LEU A 242 -31.46 -1.44 -16.11
N LEU A 243 -30.42 -1.11 -15.35
CA LEU A 243 -29.10 -1.70 -15.54
C LEU A 243 -29.12 -3.20 -15.21
N ARG A 244 -29.76 -3.58 -14.10
CA ARG A 244 -29.91 -4.99 -13.68
C ARG A 244 -30.70 -5.81 -14.70
N SER A 245 -31.76 -5.26 -15.31
CA SER A 245 -32.54 -5.95 -16.35
C SER A 245 -31.71 -6.23 -17.62
N HIS A 246 -30.66 -5.44 -17.86
CA HIS A 246 -29.75 -5.58 -18.99
C HIS A 246 -28.38 -6.17 -18.63
N GLN A 247 -28.20 -6.77 -17.45
CA GLN A 247 -26.91 -7.26 -16.96
C GLN A 247 -26.17 -8.23 -17.92
N ASN A 248 -26.92 -8.99 -18.73
CA ASN A 248 -26.38 -9.91 -19.73
C ASN A 248 -25.98 -9.23 -21.07
N ARG A 249 -26.22 -7.93 -21.24
CA ARG A 249 -25.90 -7.13 -22.43
C ARG A 249 -24.95 -5.99 -22.05
N PRO A 250 -23.62 -6.23 -22.01
CA PRO A 250 -22.64 -5.26 -21.54
C PRO A 250 -22.72 -3.88 -22.23
N ALA A 251 -22.95 -3.84 -23.55
CA ALA A 251 -23.07 -2.59 -24.30
C ALA A 251 -24.20 -1.68 -23.78
N LYS A 252 -25.35 -2.26 -23.39
CA LYS A 252 -26.47 -1.51 -22.80
C LYS A 252 -26.11 -0.99 -21.41
N CYS A 253 -25.54 -1.84 -20.56
CA CYS A 253 -25.09 -1.42 -19.22
C CYS A 253 -24.07 -0.29 -19.27
N LEU A 254 -23.05 -0.42 -20.14
CA LEU A 254 -22.04 0.63 -20.36
C LEU A 254 -22.67 1.92 -20.85
N THR A 255 -23.69 1.85 -21.70
CA THR A 255 -24.44 3.02 -22.18
C THR A 255 -25.19 3.73 -21.05
N ILE A 256 -25.84 2.97 -20.16
CA ILE A 256 -26.51 3.52 -18.96
C ILE A 256 -25.48 4.19 -18.03
N MET A 257 -24.39 3.48 -17.72
CA MET A 257 -23.31 4.00 -16.86
C MET A 257 -22.68 5.26 -17.44
N TRP A 258 -22.46 5.30 -18.76
CA TRP A 258 -21.93 6.46 -19.46
C TRP A 258 -22.88 7.66 -19.43
N ALA A 259 -24.17 7.44 -19.69
CA ALA A 259 -25.17 8.51 -19.73
C ALA A 259 -25.31 9.18 -18.36
N LEU A 260 -25.46 8.38 -17.29
CA LEU A 260 -25.58 8.89 -15.93
C LEU A 260 -24.27 9.52 -15.44
N GLY A 261 -23.13 8.94 -15.83
CA GLY A 261 -21.81 9.44 -15.45
C GLY A 261 -21.53 10.87 -15.91
N GLN A 262 -22.19 11.36 -16.97
CA GLN A 262 -21.95 12.73 -17.44
C GLN A 262 -22.25 13.80 -16.37
N ALA A 263 -23.18 13.52 -15.45
CA ALA A 263 -23.50 14.44 -14.35
C ALA A 263 -22.28 14.72 -13.43
N GLY A 264 -21.36 13.74 -13.30
CA GLY A 264 -20.19 13.86 -12.46
C GLY A 264 -19.14 14.84 -12.95
N PHE A 265 -19.05 15.07 -14.27
CA PHE A 265 -18.04 15.97 -14.82
C PHE A 265 -18.37 17.45 -14.55
N ALA A 266 -19.65 17.80 -14.40
CA ALA A 266 -20.07 19.13 -13.97
C ALA A 266 -20.11 19.27 -12.43
N ASN A 267 -20.46 18.20 -11.71
CA ASN A 267 -20.67 18.24 -10.26
C ASN A 267 -20.15 16.97 -9.56
N LEU A 268 -19.14 17.11 -8.70
CA LEU A 268 -18.55 16.01 -7.94
C LEU A 268 -19.59 15.24 -7.11
N THR A 269 -20.49 15.95 -6.42
CA THR A 269 -21.51 15.34 -5.55
C THR A 269 -22.44 14.43 -6.33
N GLU A 270 -22.94 14.90 -7.49
CA GLU A 270 -23.80 14.10 -8.35
C GLU A 270 -23.02 12.94 -9.00
N GLY A 271 -21.75 13.15 -9.37
CA GLY A 271 -20.87 12.10 -9.86
C GLY A 271 -20.62 10.98 -8.86
N LEU A 272 -20.42 11.33 -7.58
CA LEU A 272 -20.27 10.36 -6.49
C LEU A 272 -21.58 9.59 -6.24
N LYS A 273 -22.74 10.26 -6.28
CA LYS A 273 -24.05 9.57 -6.18
C LYS A 273 -24.23 8.55 -7.31
N VAL A 274 -23.93 8.92 -8.55
CA VAL A 274 -23.99 7.98 -9.68
C VAL A 274 -23.03 6.82 -9.46
N TRP A 275 -21.79 7.09 -9.05
CA TRP A 275 -20.81 6.04 -8.85
C TRP A 275 -21.22 5.07 -7.74
N LEU A 276 -21.62 5.58 -6.58
CA LEU A 276 -22.07 4.78 -5.43
C LEU A 276 -23.38 4.03 -5.73
N GLY A 277 -24.34 4.68 -6.40
CA GLY A 277 -25.67 4.13 -6.65
C GLY A 277 -25.77 3.19 -7.86
N ILE A 278 -24.90 3.37 -8.86
CA ILE A 278 -24.99 2.64 -10.14
C ILE A 278 -23.76 1.78 -10.38
N MET A 279 -22.55 2.32 -10.20
CA MET A 279 -21.31 1.65 -10.62
C MET A 279 -20.73 0.72 -9.55
N LEU A 280 -20.77 1.11 -8.28
CA LEU A 280 -20.32 0.29 -7.14
C LEU A 280 -21.09 -1.04 -7.04
N PRO A 281 -22.43 -1.10 -7.18
CA PRO A 281 -23.17 -2.36 -7.13
C PRO A 281 -22.79 -3.37 -8.21
N VAL A 282 -22.22 -2.91 -9.33
CA VAL A 282 -21.78 -3.76 -10.45
C VAL A 282 -20.28 -3.85 -10.59
N LEU A 283 -19.52 -3.35 -9.62
CA LEU A 283 -18.06 -3.38 -9.61
C LEU A 283 -17.51 -4.82 -9.67
N GLY A 284 -18.28 -5.80 -9.22
CA GLY A 284 -17.90 -7.21 -9.30
C GLY A 284 -18.15 -7.87 -10.67
N ILE A 285 -18.75 -7.18 -11.64
CA ILE A 285 -19.04 -7.74 -12.96
C ILE A 285 -17.88 -7.41 -13.90
N LYS A 286 -17.14 -8.45 -14.33
CA LYS A 286 -15.90 -8.30 -15.14
C LYS A 286 -16.05 -7.45 -16.41
N SER A 287 -17.21 -7.48 -17.06
CA SER A 287 -17.47 -6.69 -18.27
C SER A 287 -17.74 -5.21 -18.01
N LEU A 288 -18.06 -4.83 -16.76
CA LEU A 288 -18.44 -3.46 -16.38
C LEU A 288 -17.42 -2.79 -15.44
N SER A 289 -16.68 -3.60 -14.67
CA SER A 289 -15.69 -3.11 -13.70
C SER A 289 -14.60 -2.20 -14.28
N PRO A 290 -14.08 -2.40 -15.53
CA PRO A 290 -13.10 -1.48 -16.09
C PRO A 290 -13.65 -0.06 -16.26
N PHE A 291 -14.91 0.06 -16.70
CA PHE A 291 -15.57 1.36 -16.86
C PHE A 291 -15.81 2.02 -15.50
N ALA A 292 -16.30 1.27 -14.51
CA ALA A 292 -16.58 1.80 -13.17
C ALA A 292 -15.34 2.41 -12.50
N ILE A 293 -14.18 1.76 -12.63
CA ILE A 293 -12.91 2.24 -12.04
C ILE A 293 -12.34 3.41 -12.86
N SER A 294 -12.34 3.31 -14.19
CA SER A 294 -11.87 4.39 -15.07
C SER A 294 -12.70 5.67 -14.91
N TYR A 295 -14.01 5.52 -14.69
CA TYR A 295 -14.89 6.64 -14.38
C TYR A 295 -14.52 7.30 -13.05
N LEU A 296 -14.31 6.50 -12.00
CA LEU A 296 -13.92 7.05 -10.70
C LEU A 296 -12.59 7.82 -10.78
N ASP A 297 -11.59 7.24 -11.45
CA ASP A 297 -10.29 7.90 -11.64
C ASP A 297 -10.47 9.26 -12.31
N ARG A 298 -11.20 9.30 -13.43
CA ARG A 298 -11.48 10.54 -14.17
C ARG A 298 -12.31 11.54 -13.37
N LEU A 299 -13.32 11.09 -12.62
CA LEU A 299 -14.13 11.94 -11.75
C LEU A 299 -13.25 12.64 -10.70
N LEU A 300 -12.38 11.87 -10.04
CA LEU A 300 -11.48 12.40 -9.03
C LEU A 300 -10.41 13.30 -9.67
N LEU A 301 -9.90 12.98 -10.86
CA LEU A 301 -8.95 13.84 -11.59
C LEU A 301 -9.56 15.21 -11.92
N MET A 302 -10.81 15.23 -12.40
CA MET A 302 -11.52 16.47 -12.76
C MET A 302 -11.85 17.34 -11.55
N HIS A 303 -12.03 16.74 -10.38
CA HIS A 303 -12.35 17.44 -9.14
C HIS A 303 -11.21 17.28 -8.11
N PRO A 304 -10.12 18.07 -8.22
CA PRO A 304 -9.02 18.00 -7.26
C PRO A 304 -9.47 18.41 -5.85
N ASN A 305 -10.36 19.38 -5.73
CA ASN A 305 -10.96 19.79 -4.47
C ASN A 305 -12.14 18.88 -4.10
N LEU A 306 -11.91 17.99 -3.13
CA LEU A 306 -12.86 16.96 -2.70
C LEU A 306 -13.92 17.46 -1.70
N THR A 307 -13.84 18.71 -1.24
CA THR A 307 -14.74 19.25 -0.18
C THR A 307 -16.22 19.12 -0.52
N LYS A 308 -16.60 19.31 -1.79
CA LYS A 308 -18.00 19.18 -2.26
C LYS A 308 -18.52 17.73 -2.19
N GLY A 309 -17.64 16.75 -2.07
CA GLY A 309 -18.00 15.34 -1.92
C GLY A 309 -18.02 14.84 -0.48
N PHE A 310 -17.71 15.68 0.51
CA PHE A 310 -17.69 15.28 1.92
C PHE A 310 -19.07 14.86 2.41
N GLY A 311 -19.11 13.76 3.17
CA GLY A 311 -20.35 13.17 3.67
C GLY A 311 -21.11 12.30 2.67
N MET A 312 -20.63 12.17 1.42
CA MET A 312 -21.26 11.30 0.42
C MET A 312 -20.90 9.82 0.59
N ILE A 313 -19.70 9.51 1.09
CA ILE A 313 -19.24 8.13 1.30
C ILE A 313 -19.38 7.79 2.79
N GLY A 314 -20.46 7.11 3.15
CA GLY A 314 -20.66 6.61 4.52
C GLY A 314 -19.87 5.32 4.80
N PRO A 315 -19.83 4.85 6.06
CA PRO A 315 -19.21 3.57 6.40
C PRO A 315 -19.73 2.39 5.58
N LYS A 316 -21.05 2.37 5.30
CA LYS A 316 -21.71 1.29 4.53
C LYS A 316 -21.13 1.12 3.13
N ASP A 317 -20.79 2.22 2.48
CA ASP A 317 -20.23 2.20 1.12
C ASP A 317 -18.70 2.12 1.14
N PHE A 318 -18.07 2.71 2.16
CA PHE A 318 -16.61 2.77 2.28
C PHE A 318 -15.95 1.41 2.48
N PHE A 319 -16.50 0.54 3.34
CA PHE A 319 -15.87 -0.74 3.65
C PHE A 319 -15.88 -1.74 2.49
N PRO A 320 -16.96 -1.87 1.68
CA PRO A 320 -16.90 -2.60 0.42
C PRO A 320 -15.74 -2.16 -0.48
N LEU A 321 -15.40 -0.86 -0.52
CA LEU A 321 -14.27 -0.35 -1.32
C LEU A 321 -12.93 -0.80 -0.77
N LEU A 322 -12.76 -0.81 0.56
CA LEU A 322 -11.58 -1.36 1.21
C LEU A 322 -11.44 -2.85 0.87
N ASP A 323 -12.54 -3.62 0.92
CA ASP A 323 -12.54 -5.04 0.61
C ASP A 323 -12.16 -5.27 -0.88
N PHE A 324 -12.73 -4.51 -1.83
CA PHE A 324 -12.34 -4.57 -3.25
C PHE A 324 -10.90 -4.12 -3.54
N ALA A 325 -10.39 -3.14 -2.78
CA ALA A 325 -9.03 -2.67 -2.96
C ALA A 325 -8.01 -3.71 -2.48
N TYR A 326 -8.20 -4.29 -1.28
CA TYR A 326 -7.13 -5.02 -0.61
C TYR A 326 -7.34 -6.53 -0.45
N MET A 327 -8.57 -7.06 -0.55
CA MET A 327 -8.78 -8.50 -0.40
C MET A 327 -8.35 -9.26 -1.66
N PRO A 328 -7.55 -10.34 -1.53
CA PRO A 328 -7.17 -11.18 -2.65
C PRO A 328 -8.37 -11.98 -3.14
N ASN A 329 -8.29 -12.45 -4.39
CA ASN A 329 -9.30 -13.32 -5.01
C ASN A 329 -10.72 -12.70 -5.04
N ASN A 330 -10.82 -11.38 -5.07
CA ASN A 330 -12.09 -10.73 -5.34
C ASN A 330 -12.40 -10.80 -6.85
N SER A 331 -13.56 -10.28 -7.25
CA SER A 331 -14.03 -10.35 -8.64
C SER A 331 -13.31 -9.42 -9.63
N LEU A 332 -12.46 -8.51 -9.14
CA LEU A 332 -11.66 -7.61 -9.98
C LEU A 332 -10.42 -8.34 -10.53
N SER A 333 -9.96 -7.92 -11.70
CA SER A 333 -8.63 -8.33 -12.17
C SER A 333 -7.54 -7.66 -11.32
N PRO A 334 -6.34 -8.27 -11.21
CA PRO A 334 -5.23 -7.68 -10.43
C PRO A 334 -4.88 -6.24 -10.85
N SER A 335 -4.92 -5.95 -12.15
CA SER A 335 -4.67 -4.61 -12.69
C SER A 335 -5.69 -3.57 -12.21
N LEU A 336 -6.98 -3.92 -12.22
CA LEU A 336 -8.07 -3.05 -11.76
C LEU A 336 -8.04 -2.88 -10.24
N GLN A 337 -7.69 -3.93 -9.51
CA GLN A 337 -7.49 -3.87 -8.07
C GLN A 337 -6.36 -2.90 -7.69
N GLU A 338 -5.24 -2.93 -8.42
CA GLU A 338 -4.14 -1.99 -8.21
C GLU A 338 -4.55 -0.54 -8.52
N GLN A 339 -5.33 -0.33 -9.58
CA GLN A 339 -5.90 0.99 -9.87
C GLN A 339 -6.80 1.49 -8.74
N LEU A 340 -7.70 0.64 -8.23
CA LEU A 340 -8.55 1.01 -7.10
C LEU A 340 -7.74 1.29 -5.82
N CYS A 341 -6.66 0.54 -5.57
CA CYS A 341 -5.71 0.81 -4.48
C CYS A 341 -5.10 2.22 -4.60
N LYS A 342 -4.75 2.66 -5.82
CA LYS A 342 -4.21 4.02 -6.06
C LYS A 342 -5.24 5.11 -5.78
N LEU A 343 -6.53 4.85 -6.04
CA LEU A 343 -7.63 5.78 -5.78
C LEU A 343 -8.08 5.80 -4.31
N TYR A 344 -7.84 4.71 -3.57
CA TYR A 344 -8.30 4.51 -2.21
C TYR A 344 -7.97 5.66 -1.23
N PRO A 345 -6.75 6.25 -1.21
CA PRO A 345 -6.46 7.38 -0.33
C PRO A 345 -7.40 8.58 -0.51
N ARG A 346 -7.78 8.88 -1.76
CA ARG A 346 -8.73 9.97 -2.06
C ARG A 346 -10.15 9.63 -1.64
N LEU A 347 -10.55 8.36 -1.81
CA LEU A 347 -11.82 7.84 -1.29
C LEU A 347 -11.88 7.92 0.25
N LYS A 348 -10.77 7.66 0.94
CA LYS A 348 -10.67 7.79 2.40
C LYS A 348 -10.88 9.23 2.86
N VAL A 349 -10.29 10.21 2.17
CA VAL A 349 -10.52 11.64 2.44
C VAL A 349 -12.00 12.01 2.28
N LEU A 350 -12.66 11.54 1.21
CA LEU A 350 -14.09 11.76 0.98
C LEU A 350 -14.96 11.14 2.08
N ALA A 351 -14.61 9.93 2.53
CA ALA A 351 -15.35 9.22 3.57
C ALA A 351 -15.21 9.89 4.95
N PHE A 352 -14.00 10.33 5.31
CA PHE A 352 -13.76 10.99 6.60
C PHE A 352 -14.40 12.38 6.66
N GLY A 353 -14.52 13.03 5.50
CA GLY A 353 -15.28 14.26 5.33
C GLY A 353 -14.64 15.47 5.99
N ALA A 354 -15.47 16.48 6.29
CA ALA A 354 -15.02 17.78 6.77
C ALA A 354 -14.56 17.79 8.24
N LYS A 355 -15.11 16.88 9.07
CA LYS A 355 -14.95 16.89 10.54
C LYS A 355 -14.52 15.52 11.08
N PRO A 356 -13.36 15.00 10.66
CA PRO A 356 -12.87 13.69 11.09
C PRO A 356 -12.76 13.55 12.62
N GLU A 357 -12.53 14.65 13.34
CA GLU A 357 -12.47 14.72 14.81
C GLU A 357 -13.77 14.33 15.52
N SER A 358 -14.89 14.32 14.81
CA SER A 358 -16.22 13.98 15.35
C SER A 358 -16.91 12.81 14.67
N THR A 359 -16.27 12.18 13.68
CA THR A 359 -16.92 11.13 12.86
C THR A 359 -16.14 9.82 12.82
N LEU A 360 -14.82 9.84 13.04
CA LEU A 360 -13.97 8.66 12.87
C LEU A 360 -14.29 7.52 13.85
N HIS A 361 -14.81 7.84 15.02
CA HIS A 361 -15.29 6.84 15.98
C HIS A 361 -16.38 5.92 15.36
N THR A 362 -17.17 6.40 14.38
CA THR A 362 -18.17 5.58 13.68
C THR A 362 -17.57 4.54 12.72
N TYR A 363 -16.35 4.79 12.22
CA TYR A 363 -15.62 3.87 11.34
C TYR A 363 -14.79 2.87 12.14
N PHE A 364 -14.36 3.24 13.36
CA PHE A 364 -13.49 2.44 14.22
C PHE A 364 -13.96 0.98 14.42
N PRO A 365 -15.23 0.68 14.74
CA PRO A 365 -15.69 -0.70 14.92
C PRO A 365 -15.50 -1.58 13.68
N SER A 366 -15.75 -1.01 12.50
CA SER A 366 -15.70 -1.72 11.22
C SER A 366 -14.28 -1.91 10.70
N PHE A 367 -13.36 -1.00 11.05
CA PHE A 367 -11.93 -1.22 10.85
C PHE A 367 -11.41 -2.31 11.79
N LEU A 368 -11.78 -2.25 13.07
CA LEU A 368 -11.30 -3.18 14.09
C LEU A 368 -11.75 -4.61 13.77
N SER A 369 -13.03 -4.80 13.43
CA SER A 369 -13.55 -6.14 13.10
C SER A 369 -12.88 -6.79 11.90
N ARG A 370 -12.39 -5.99 10.93
CA ARG A 370 -11.66 -6.45 9.73
C ARG A 370 -10.18 -6.73 9.96
N ALA A 371 -9.58 -6.20 11.03
CA ALA A 371 -8.16 -6.36 11.36
C ALA A 371 -7.85 -7.75 11.92
N THR A 372 -8.11 -8.79 11.13
CA THR A 372 -7.90 -10.20 11.50
C THR A 372 -6.44 -10.62 11.28
N PRO A 373 -5.92 -11.65 11.98
CA PRO A 373 -4.53 -12.10 11.79
C PRO A 373 -4.25 -12.60 10.36
N ASN A 374 -5.27 -13.09 9.65
CA ASN A 374 -5.16 -13.62 8.29
C ASN A 374 -5.30 -12.55 7.20
N CYS A 375 -5.38 -11.26 7.57
CA CYS A 375 -5.52 -10.21 6.57
C CYS A 375 -4.24 -10.07 5.72
N PRO A 376 -4.38 -9.76 4.42
CA PRO A 376 -3.23 -9.46 3.55
C PRO A 376 -2.36 -8.34 4.12
N SER A 377 -1.06 -8.38 3.89
CA SER A 377 -0.11 -7.40 4.46
C SER A 377 -0.47 -5.95 4.11
N GLY A 378 -0.89 -5.68 2.87
CA GLY A 378 -1.35 -4.36 2.44
C GLY A 378 -2.60 -3.89 3.18
N MET A 379 -3.60 -4.77 3.31
CA MET A 379 -4.83 -4.50 4.07
C MET A 379 -4.51 -4.26 5.55
N LYS A 380 -3.67 -5.09 6.15
CA LYS A 380 -3.26 -5.00 7.55
C LYS A 380 -2.66 -3.63 7.85
N LYS A 381 -1.76 -3.16 6.97
CA LYS A 381 -1.12 -1.85 7.08
C LYS A 381 -2.14 -0.72 7.01
N GLU A 382 -3.08 -0.77 6.06
CA GLU A 382 -4.10 0.26 5.90
C GLU A 382 -5.11 0.28 7.06
N LEU A 383 -5.55 -0.89 7.53
CA LEU A 383 -6.46 -1.02 8.67
C LEU A 383 -5.83 -0.49 9.96
N LEU A 384 -4.60 -0.90 10.28
CA LEU A 384 -3.90 -0.47 11.48
C LEU A 384 -3.55 1.03 11.43
N GLY A 385 -3.16 1.53 10.25
CA GLY A 385 -2.95 2.96 10.03
C GLY A 385 -4.23 3.77 10.24
N SER A 386 -5.35 3.30 9.70
CA SER A 386 -6.65 3.97 9.86
C SER A 386 -7.20 3.88 11.29
N LEU A 387 -7.01 2.76 12.00
CA LEU A 387 -7.33 2.64 13.43
C LEU A 387 -6.51 3.61 14.27
N THR A 388 -5.21 3.72 14.00
CA THR A 388 -4.33 4.68 14.68
C THR A 388 -4.76 6.13 14.40
N GLN A 389 -5.17 6.42 13.17
CA GLN A 389 -5.72 7.73 12.79
C GLN A 389 -7.01 8.04 13.56
N CYS A 390 -7.93 7.07 13.68
CA CYS A 390 -9.15 7.23 14.48
C CYS A 390 -8.81 7.57 15.94
N LEU A 391 -7.89 6.84 16.57
CA LEU A 391 -7.46 7.08 17.96
C LEU A 391 -6.74 8.42 18.15
N THR A 392 -6.08 8.93 17.10
CA THR A 392 -5.30 10.17 17.17
C THR A 392 -6.13 11.41 16.91
N VAL A 393 -7.13 11.31 16.03
CA VAL A 393 -7.92 12.46 15.55
C VAL A 393 -9.24 12.61 16.30
N ASP A 394 -9.93 11.50 16.62
CA ASP A 394 -11.23 11.53 17.28
C ASP A 394 -11.13 10.92 18.70
N PRO A 395 -11.30 11.72 19.77
CA PRO A 395 -11.16 11.26 21.14
C PRO A 395 -12.19 10.17 21.51
N LEU A 396 -13.37 10.15 20.89
CA LEU A 396 -14.41 9.15 21.14
C LEU A 396 -14.00 7.75 20.64
N SER A 397 -13.04 7.65 19.71
CA SER A 397 -12.54 6.36 19.24
C SER A 397 -11.95 5.52 20.39
N THR A 398 -11.32 6.16 21.38
CA THR A 398 -10.76 5.46 22.54
C THR A 398 -11.84 4.83 23.42
N SER A 399 -12.98 5.50 23.62
CA SER A 399 -14.09 4.99 24.42
C SER A 399 -14.80 3.83 23.72
N ILE A 400 -15.00 3.92 22.40
CA ILE A 400 -15.53 2.82 21.59
C ILE A 400 -14.59 1.62 21.62
N TRP A 401 -13.28 1.85 21.52
CA TRP A 401 -12.32 0.75 21.62
C TRP A 401 -12.42 0.04 22.97
N ARG A 402 -12.59 0.79 24.08
CA ARG A 402 -12.80 0.20 25.41
C ARG A 402 -14.02 -0.71 25.47
N GLN A 403 -15.12 -0.30 24.86
CA GLN A 403 -16.36 -1.10 24.81
C GLN A 403 -16.21 -2.37 23.96
N LEU A 404 -15.40 -2.31 22.90
CA LEU A 404 -15.20 -3.41 21.95
C LEU A 404 -14.06 -4.36 22.35
N TYR A 405 -13.20 -3.96 23.29
CA TYR A 405 -11.94 -4.62 23.60
C TYR A 405 -12.09 -6.12 23.90
N ILE A 406 -12.97 -6.49 24.83
CA ILE A 406 -13.18 -7.90 25.24
C ILE A 406 -13.72 -8.74 24.08
N LYS A 407 -14.57 -8.16 23.22
CA LYS A 407 -15.15 -8.85 22.05
C LYS A 407 -14.15 -9.05 20.91
N HIS A 408 -13.14 -8.17 20.83
CA HIS A 408 -12.18 -8.11 19.73
C HIS A 408 -10.73 -8.20 20.23
N LEU A 409 -10.44 -9.14 21.14
CA LEU A 409 -9.09 -9.32 21.72
C LEU A 409 -8.03 -9.64 20.66
N SER A 410 -8.34 -10.51 19.70
CA SER A 410 -7.38 -10.90 18.65
C SER A 410 -7.05 -9.75 17.70
N GLN A 411 -8.02 -8.88 17.39
CA GLN A 411 -7.79 -7.69 16.57
C GLN A 411 -7.12 -6.56 17.38
N SER A 412 -7.50 -6.43 18.66
CA SER A 412 -6.90 -5.46 19.57
C SER A 412 -5.43 -5.78 19.86
N SER A 413 -5.03 -7.06 19.91
CA SER A 413 -3.62 -7.43 20.08
C SER A 413 -2.76 -6.90 18.92
N LEU A 414 -3.25 -7.00 17.68
CA LEU A 414 -2.57 -6.47 16.50
C LEU A 414 -2.47 -4.93 16.53
N LEU A 415 -3.52 -4.26 17.00
CA LEU A 415 -3.50 -2.80 17.16
C LEU A 415 -2.52 -2.37 18.25
N LEU A 416 -2.51 -3.04 19.41
CA LEU A 416 -1.58 -2.75 20.50
C LEU A 416 -0.12 -2.97 20.09
N GLU A 417 0.19 -4.06 19.39
CA GLU A 417 1.53 -4.31 18.83
C GLU A 417 1.93 -3.23 17.82
N HIS A 418 0.99 -2.76 16.99
CA HIS A 418 1.25 -1.68 16.04
C HIS A 418 1.51 -0.35 16.74
N LEU A 419 0.72 -0.01 17.76
CA LEU A 419 0.93 1.17 18.59
C LEU A 419 2.27 1.10 19.33
N LEU A 420 2.69 -0.07 19.80
CA LEU A 420 4.00 -0.25 20.44
C LEU A 420 5.14 0.09 19.48
N LYS A 421 5.07 -0.42 18.24
CA LYS A 421 6.07 -0.13 17.20
C LYS A 421 6.06 1.32 16.72
N SER A 422 4.94 2.02 16.86
CA SER A 422 4.74 3.37 16.34
C SER A 422 4.60 4.45 17.42
N TRP A 423 4.86 4.10 18.69
CA TRP A 423 4.57 4.94 19.85
C TRP A 423 5.20 6.33 19.77
N GLU A 424 6.46 6.41 19.34
CA GLU A 424 7.20 7.67 19.18
C GLU A 424 6.60 8.61 18.12
N ARG A 425 5.82 8.07 17.16
CA ARG A 425 5.15 8.84 16.11
C ARG A 425 3.79 9.38 16.54
N ILE A 426 3.23 8.87 17.65
CA ILE A 426 1.93 9.30 18.16
C ILE A 426 2.07 10.67 18.86
N PRO A 427 1.23 11.67 18.54
CA PRO A 427 1.29 12.99 19.17
C PRO A 427 1.21 12.92 20.70
N LYS A 428 2.11 13.63 21.40
CA LYS A 428 2.16 13.67 22.88
C LYS A 428 0.82 14.04 23.54
N LYS A 429 0.00 14.87 22.87
CA LYS A 429 -1.35 15.24 23.33
C LYS A 429 -2.28 14.03 23.48
N VAL A 430 -2.17 13.04 22.59
CA VAL A 430 -3.00 11.83 22.57
C VAL A 430 -2.41 10.71 23.44
N GLN A 431 -1.09 10.72 23.65
CA GLN A 431 -0.41 9.69 24.44
C GLN A 431 -0.99 9.55 25.86
N LYS A 432 -1.34 10.66 26.54
CA LYS A 432 -1.93 10.61 27.89
C LYS A 432 -3.29 9.86 27.93
N PRO A 433 -4.34 10.28 27.17
CA PRO A 433 -5.60 9.53 27.09
C PRO A 433 -5.43 8.06 26.65
N LEU A 434 -4.47 7.81 25.76
CA LEU A 434 -4.17 6.46 25.28
C LEU A 434 -3.51 5.61 26.37
N GLN A 435 -2.59 6.17 27.15
CA GLN A 435 -1.97 5.50 28.31
C GLN A 435 -3.03 5.09 29.34
N GLU A 436 -3.98 5.97 29.68
CA GLU A 436 -5.09 5.64 30.59
C GLU A 436 -5.93 4.46 30.06
N THR A 437 -6.19 4.46 28.75
CA THR A 437 -6.90 3.37 28.08
C THR A 437 -6.12 2.05 28.16
N ILE A 438 -4.80 2.10 27.93
CA ILE A 438 -3.91 0.94 28.02
C ILE A 438 -3.81 0.42 29.47
N GLN A 439 -3.81 1.31 30.46
CA GLN A 439 -3.86 0.91 31.87
C GLN A 439 -5.17 0.17 32.20
N SER A 440 -6.30 0.68 31.70
CA SER A 440 -7.59 -0.01 31.81
C SER A 440 -7.53 -1.41 31.19
N PHE A 441 -6.96 -1.54 29.98
CA PHE A 441 -6.82 -2.84 29.30
C PHE A 441 -5.93 -3.80 30.06
N LYS A 442 -4.82 -3.32 30.64
CA LYS A 442 -3.96 -4.15 31.49
C LYS A 442 -4.73 -4.72 32.68
N LEU A 443 -5.52 -3.90 33.38
CA LEU A 443 -6.34 -4.38 34.51
C LEU A 443 -7.36 -5.42 34.05
N THR A 444 -8.05 -5.16 32.94
CA THR A 444 -9.00 -6.11 32.34
C THR A 444 -8.32 -7.43 31.94
N ASN A 445 -7.13 -7.38 31.34
CA ASN A 445 -6.37 -8.58 30.97
C ASN A 445 -5.96 -9.39 32.19
N GLN A 446 -5.50 -8.74 33.26
CA GLN A 446 -5.15 -9.42 34.51
C GLN A 446 -6.35 -10.13 35.14
N GLU A 447 -7.53 -9.51 35.09
CA GLU A 447 -8.76 -10.13 35.56
C GLU A 447 -9.17 -11.33 34.69
N LEU A 448 -9.08 -11.21 33.36
CA LEU A 448 -9.37 -12.29 32.42
C LEU A 448 -8.42 -13.48 32.57
N LEU A 449 -7.12 -13.23 32.82
CA LEU A 449 -6.13 -14.27 33.07
C LEU A 449 -6.39 -15.02 34.38
N LYS A 450 -6.81 -14.31 35.44
CA LYS A 450 -7.18 -14.94 36.72
C LYS A 450 -8.41 -15.85 36.60
N LYS A 451 -9.36 -15.51 35.71
CA LYS A 451 -10.59 -16.27 35.48
C LYS A 451 -10.40 -17.52 34.59
N GLY A 452 -9.20 -17.77 34.06
CA GLY A 452 -8.90 -19.00 33.30
C GLY A 452 -9.74 -19.19 32.03
N SER A 453 -9.93 -18.12 31.24
CA SER A 453 -10.77 -18.15 30.03
C SER A 453 -10.13 -18.88 28.84
N SER A 454 -10.95 -19.48 27.97
CA SER A 454 -10.56 -20.21 26.75
C SER A 454 -9.78 -19.39 25.69
N ASN A 455 -9.68 -18.07 25.84
CA ASN A 455 -8.94 -17.16 24.95
C ASN A 455 -7.57 -16.71 25.52
N ASN A 456 -6.95 -17.51 26.40
CA ASN A 456 -5.72 -17.15 27.11
C ASN A 456 -4.61 -16.58 26.19
N GLN A 457 -4.39 -17.14 25.00
CA GLN A 457 -3.29 -16.68 24.13
C GLN A 457 -3.43 -15.21 23.71
N HIS A 458 -4.61 -14.76 23.29
CA HIS A 458 -4.83 -13.37 22.87
C HIS A 458 -4.82 -12.40 24.05
N VAL A 459 -5.26 -12.85 25.23
CA VAL A 459 -5.19 -12.03 26.45
C VAL A 459 -3.74 -11.85 26.88
N VAL A 460 -2.92 -12.91 26.82
CA VAL A 460 -1.49 -12.85 27.12
C VAL A 460 -0.76 -11.90 26.17
N THR A 461 -1.00 -11.99 24.85
CA THR A 461 -0.35 -11.08 23.90
C THR A 461 -0.76 -9.63 24.12
N CYS A 462 -2.03 -9.37 24.40
CA CYS A 462 -2.49 -8.03 24.76
C CYS A 462 -1.85 -7.51 26.06
N ASP A 463 -1.73 -8.34 27.10
CA ASP A 463 -1.10 -7.96 28.37
C ASP A 463 0.38 -7.60 28.18
N VAL A 464 1.12 -8.40 27.41
CA VAL A 464 2.52 -8.13 27.05
C VAL A 464 2.64 -6.81 26.29
N ALA A 465 1.79 -6.59 25.28
CA ALA A 465 1.79 -5.35 24.50
C ALA A 465 1.46 -4.12 25.38
N CYS A 466 0.47 -4.23 26.28
CA CYS A 466 0.12 -3.17 27.22
C CYS A 466 1.28 -2.85 28.18
N LYS A 467 1.98 -3.87 28.71
CA LYS A 467 3.17 -3.68 29.55
C LYS A 467 4.29 -2.97 28.80
N GLY A 468 4.57 -3.37 27.57
CA GLY A 468 5.57 -2.72 26.71
C GLY A 468 5.23 -1.25 26.45
N LEU A 469 3.97 -0.96 26.09
CA LEU A 469 3.50 0.40 25.84
C LEU A 469 3.64 1.29 27.08
N LEU A 470 3.29 0.78 28.26
CA LEU A 470 3.43 1.52 29.52
C LEU A 470 4.89 1.72 29.94
N GLN A 471 5.80 0.82 29.56
CA GLN A 471 7.23 1.01 29.77
C GLN A 471 7.77 2.13 28.86
N GLN A 472 7.41 2.13 27.59
CA GLN A 472 7.84 3.15 26.63
C GLN A 472 7.27 4.54 26.96
N ALA A 473 6.01 4.58 27.41
CA ALA A 473 5.35 5.78 27.91
C ALA A 473 6.06 6.45 29.10
N ARG A 474 6.80 5.69 29.92
CA ARG A 474 7.54 6.22 31.08
C ARG A 474 8.84 6.92 30.68
N GLY A 475 9.24 6.87 29.41
CA GLY A 475 10.46 7.48 28.90
C GLY A 475 11.75 6.78 29.36
N PRO A 476 12.92 7.22 28.86
CA PRO A 476 14.20 6.71 29.33
C PRO A 476 14.36 7.04 30.81
N ARG A 477 14.52 6.01 31.64
CA ARG A 477 14.83 6.20 33.06
C ARG A 477 16.19 6.89 33.16
N PRO A 478 16.32 7.98 33.93
CA PRO A 478 17.64 8.54 34.22
C PRO A 478 18.53 7.45 34.83
N PRO A 479 19.81 7.34 34.43
CA PRO A 479 20.70 6.28 34.87
C PRO A 479 21.23 6.59 36.28
N TRP A 480 20.32 6.60 37.26
CA TRP A 480 20.61 6.92 38.66
C TRP A 480 21.78 6.10 39.21
N THR A 481 21.92 4.84 38.79
CA THR A 481 23.04 3.98 39.18
C THR A 481 24.38 4.49 38.65
N ARG A 482 24.43 5.00 37.41
CA ARG A 482 25.66 5.59 36.83
C ARG A 482 25.97 6.93 37.46
N LEU A 483 24.97 7.77 37.72
CA LEU A 483 25.12 9.04 38.43
C LEU A 483 25.64 8.84 39.86
N LEU A 484 25.12 7.83 40.57
CA LEU A 484 25.53 7.51 41.94
C LEU A 484 26.96 6.92 41.97
N LEU A 485 27.34 6.13 40.97
CA LEU A 485 28.69 5.59 40.83
C LEU A 485 29.70 6.68 40.43
N LEU A 486 29.31 7.61 39.55
CA LEU A 486 30.11 8.78 39.21
C LEU A 486 30.36 9.65 40.45
N LEU A 487 29.33 9.89 41.26
CA LEU A 487 29.43 10.64 42.51
C LEU A 487 30.40 9.97 43.51
N LEU A 488 30.37 8.63 43.60
CA LEU A 488 31.32 7.88 44.41
C LEU A 488 32.77 8.06 43.93
N VAL A 489 33.00 7.98 42.61
CA VAL A 489 34.33 8.18 42.02
C VAL A 489 34.85 9.60 42.28
N PHE A 490 33.99 10.62 42.15
CA PHE A 490 34.36 12.00 42.47
C PHE A 490 34.68 12.18 43.97
N ALA A 491 33.91 11.55 44.86
CA ALA A 491 34.16 11.61 46.30
C ALA A 491 35.52 10.97 46.65
N ILE A 492 35.83 9.80 46.10
CA ILE A 492 37.12 9.11 46.30
C ILE A 492 38.26 9.93 45.67
N GLY A 493 38.06 10.47 44.47
CA GLY A 493 39.03 11.32 43.79
C GLY A 493 39.34 12.60 44.59
N PHE A 494 38.33 13.24 45.16
CA PHE A 494 38.49 14.40 46.03
C PHE A 494 39.27 14.06 47.31
N LEU A 495 38.93 12.94 47.96
CA LEU A 495 39.64 12.42 49.13
C LEU A 495 41.13 12.16 48.80
N CYS A 496 41.41 11.50 47.67
CA CYS A 496 42.77 11.21 47.24
C CYS A 496 43.55 12.49 46.88
N HIS A 497 42.90 13.47 46.23
CA HIS A 497 43.51 14.76 45.88
C HIS A 497 43.83 15.58 47.16
N ASP A 498 42.90 15.66 48.11
CA ASP A 498 43.07 16.36 49.40
C ASP A 498 44.22 15.76 50.24
N ILE A 499 44.33 14.43 50.25
CA ILE A 499 45.44 13.75 50.96
C ILE A 499 46.77 13.98 50.23
N ARG A 500 46.78 13.96 48.90
CA ARG A 500 48.00 14.17 48.09
C ARG A 500 48.48 15.62 48.10
N SER A 501 47.58 16.60 48.13
CA SER A 501 47.95 18.02 48.18
C SER A 501 48.51 18.44 49.54
N HIS A 502 48.13 17.76 50.63
CA HIS A 502 48.53 18.10 51.99
C HIS A 502 49.62 17.19 52.58
N ASN A 503 50.12 16.21 51.83
CA ASN A 503 51.22 15.27 52.17
C ASN A 503 51.10 14.48 53.50
N SER A 504 50.07 14.74 54.31
CA SER A 504 49.76 13.99 55.53
C SER A 504 48.25 14.01 55.83
N PHE A 505 47.73 12.89 56.34
CA PHE A 505 46.31 12.74 56.69
C PHE A 505 45.89 13.69 57.82
N HIS A 506 46.81 14.07 58.72
CA HIS A 506 46.53 15.02 59.81
C HIS A 506 46.45 16.48 59.34
N ALA A 507 47.06 16.84 58.21
CA ALA A 507 47.03 18.19 57.65
C ALA A 507 45.86 18.44 56.68
N SER A 508 45.26 17.38 56.14
CA SER A 508 44.16 17.46 55.17
C SER A 508 42.86 17.99 55.78
N LEU A 509 41.99 18.56 54.94
CA LEU A 509 40.67 19.04 55.38
C LEU A 509 39.79 17.87 55.84
N THR A 510 39.88 16.74 55.13
CA THR A 510 39.18 15.50 55.47
C THR A 510 39.60 14.97 56.84
N GLY A 511 40.90 14.97 57.16
CA GLY A 511 41.42 14.50 58.45
C GLY A 511 40.97 15.37 59.62
N ARG A 512 40.97 16.70 59.44
CA ARG A 512 40.45 17.66 60.45
C ARG A 512 38.94 17.50 60.66
N LEU A 513 38.17 17.29 59.60
CA LEU A 513 36.73 17.01 59.67
C LEU A 513 36.43 15.68 60.37
N LEU A 514 37.16 14.60 60.06
CA LEU A 514 37.01 13.31 60.74
C LEU A 514 37.41 13.37 62.23
N GLN A 515 38.41 14.18 62.57
CA GLN A 515 38.85 14.38 63.94
C GLN A 515 37.85 15.23 64.73
N SER A 516 37.27 16.27 64.11
CA SER A 516 36.22 17.11 64.71
C SER A 516 34.88 16.38 64.91
N SER A 517 34.62 15.33 64.13
CA SER A 517 33.39 14.54 64.19
C SER A 517 33.49 13.28 65.06
N GLY A 518 34.66 13.00 65.66
CA GLY A 518 34.86 11.89 66.59
C GLY A 518 34.87 10.49 65.96
N PHE A 519 34.76 10.38 64.62
CA PHE A 519 34.74 9.09 63.89
C PHE A 519 36.13 8.52 63.59
N LEU A 520 37.21 9.23 63.93
CA LEU A 520 38.59 8.80 63.69
C LEU A 520 38.95 7.41 64.27
N PRO A 521 38.55 7.04 65.50
CA PRO A 521 38.87 5.72 66.07
C PRO A 521 38.12 4.58 65.35
N ALA A 522 36.87 4.81 64.97
CA ALA A 522 36.08 3.87 64.18
C ALA A 522 36.68 3.69 62.77
N GLY A 523 37.13 4.79 62.16
CA GLY A 523 37.85 4.76 60.89
C GLY A 523 39.16 3.96 60.94
N GLN A 524 39.94 4.13 62.01
CA GLN A 524 41.17 3.35 62.24
C GLN A 524 40.89 1.87 62.47
N GLN A 525 39.82 1.53 63.19
CA GLN A 525 39.40 0.14 63.41
C GLN A 525 38.92 -0.53 62.12
N VAL A 526 38.17 0.21 61.28
CA VAL A 526 37.75 -0.24 59.96
C VAL A 526 38.96 -0.38 59.04
N TYR A 527 39.90 0.56 59.06
CA TYR A 527 41.14 0.49 58.29
C TYR A 527 42.00 -0.71 58.71
N ALA A 528 42.16 -0.96 60.01
CA ALA A 528 42.92 -2.11 60.51
C ALA A 528 42.27 -3.45 60.12
N ARG A 529 40.94 -3.55 60.18
CA ARG A 529 40.21 -4.74 59.70
C ARG A 529 40.30 -4.91 58.18
N LEU A 530 40.15 -3.82 57.43
CA LEU A 530 40.33 -3.84 55.97
C LEU A 530 41.75 -4.25 55.60
N TYR A 531 42.75 -3.74 56.33
CA TYR A 531 44.15 -4.10 56.13
C TYR A 531 44.39 -5.58 56.42
N SER A 532 43.89 -6.10 57.55
CA SER A 532 44.05 -7.53 57.89
C SER A 532 43.34 -8.44 56.88
N TYR A 533 42.12 -8.11 56.46
CA TYR A 533 41.40 -8.88 55.45
C TYR A 533 42.03 -8.74 54.06
N SER A 534 42.60 -7.58 53.72
CA SER A 534 43.32 -7.39 52.46
C SER A 534 44.62 -8.19 52.41
N LEU A 535 45.34 -8.29 53.53
CA LEU A 535 46.56 -9.10 53.64
C LEU A 535 46.23 -10.59 53.55
N GLN A 536 45.15 -11.01 54.20
CA GLN A 536 44.68 -12.40 54.15
C GLN A 536 44.11 -12.77 52.76
N GLY A 537 43.46 -11.81 52.09
CA GLY A 537 43.04 -11.95 50.70
C GLY A 537 44.23 -12.00 49.74
N TYR A 538 45.29 -11.21 50.00
CA TYR A 538 46.53 -11.22 49.22
C TYR A 538 47.27 -12.55 49.35
N SER A 539 47.42 -13.08 50.57
CA SER A 539 48.06 -14.40 50.78
C SER A 539 47.24 -15.54 50.17
N TRP A 540 45.90 -15.46 50.24
CA TRP A 540 45.03 -16.43 49.57
C TRP A 540 45.13 -16.35 48.05
N LEU A 541 45.23 -15.14 47.48
CA LEU A 541 45.45 -14.94 46.05
C LEU A 541 46.84 -15.46 45.63
N GLU A 542 47.86 -15.23 46.44
CA GLU A 542 49.22 -15.73 46.21
C GLU A 542 49.28 -17.26 46.13
N GLU A 543 48.50 -17.97 46.95
CA GLU A 543 48.44 -19.44 46.92
C GLU A 543 47.48 -19.99 45.85
N THR A 544 46.31 -19.37 45.66
CA THR A 544 45.22 -19.96 44.85
C THR A 544 45.30 -19.58 43.37
N LEU A 545 45.77 -18.37 43.06
CA LEU A 545 45.77 -17.84 41.69
C LEU A 545 46.80 -18.56 40.78
N PRO A 546 48.01 -18.94 41.22
CA PRO A 546 48.93 -19.76 40.43
C PRO A 546 48.39 -21.18 40.16
N ALA A 547 47.70 -21.76 41.14
CA ALA A 547 47.07 -23.08 41.02
C ALA A 547 45.88 -23.06 40.03
N CYS A 548 45.03 -22.04 40.10
CA CYS A 548 43.97 -21.83 39.12
C CYS A 548 44.52 -21.47 37.73
N GLY A 549 45.58 -20.65 37.66
CA GLY A 549 46.23 -20.24 36.42
C GLY A 549 46.85 -21.42 35.67
N SER A 550 47.56 -22.31 36.36
CA SER A 550 48.11 -23.54 35.78
C SER A 550 47.03 -24.53 35.35
N HIS A 551 45.91 -24.64 36.09
CA HIS A 551 44.77 -25.47 35.69
C HIS A 551 44.02 -24.92 34.46
N LEU A 552 43.85 -23.60 34.36
CA LEU A 552 43.26 -22.96 33.19
C LEU A 552 44.18 -23.06 31.97
N LEU A 553 45.49 -22.88 32.14
CA LEU A 553 46.47 -23.05 31.06
C LEU A 553 46.48 -24.48 30.52
N THR A 554 46.46 -25.50 31.37
CA THR A 554 46.40 -26.91 30.93
C THR A 554 45.10 -27.24 30.17
N MET A 555 43.97 -26.62 30.55
CA MET A 555 42.69 -26.76 29.84
C MET A 555 42.64 -26.00 28.50
N ILE A 556 43.23 -24.81 28.43
CA ILE A 556 43.13 -23.90 27.28
C ILE A 556 44.21 -24.17 26.23
N GLN A 557 45.38 -24.66 26.64
CA GLN A 557 46.52 -24.96 25.77
C GLN A 557 46.17 -25.79 24.51
N PRO A 558 45.40 -26.90 24.58
CA PRO A 558 45.05 -27.65 23.36
C PRO A 558 44.12 -26.85 22.43
N SER A 559 43.18 -26.08 22.97
CA SER A 559 42.28 -25.24 22.17
C SER A 559 43.02 -24.07 21.50
N LEU A 560 44.03 -23.51 22.18
CA LEU A 560 44.84 -22.41 21.67
C LEU A 560 45.78 -22.89 20.56
N GLN A 561 46.36 -24.08 20.70
CA GLN A 561 47.15 -24.73 19.64
C GLN A 561 46.29 -25.05 18.40
N GLN A 562 45.03 -25.46 18.60
CA GLN A 562 44.11 -25.72 17.50
C GLN A 562 43.66 -24.43 16.81
N ALA A 563 43.35 -23.38 17.58
CA ALA A 563 43.06 -22.05 17.04
C ALA A 563 44.26 -21.50 16.25
N TRP A 564 45.48 -21.70 16.75
CA TRP A 564 46.74 -21.31 16.10
C TRP A 564 46.95 -22.00 14.75
N ALA A 565 46.69 -23.32 14.68
CA ALA A 565 46.75 -24.05 13.41
C ALA A 565 45.74 -23.51 12.40
N HIS A 566 44.52 -23.17 12.85
CA HIS A 566 43.49 -22.58 12.00
C HIS A 566 43.85 -21.16 11.55
N THR A 567 44.38 -20.30 12.42
CA THR A 567 44.79 -18.94 12.03
C THR A 567 45.95 -18.97 11.04
N ASN A 568 46.96 -19.83 11.25
CA ASN A 568 48.08 -19.95 10.30
C ASN A 568 47.64 -20.48 8.93
N ALA A 569 46.72 -21.45 8.91
CA ALA A 569 46.13 -21.93 7.66
C ALA A 569 45.32 -20.83 6.95
N THR A 570 44.57 -20.04 7.71
CA THR A 570 43.71 -18.96 7.18
C THR A 570 44.54 -17.79 6.66
N VAL A 571 45.62 -17.41 7.36
CA VAL A 571 46.57 -16.36 6.93
C VAL A 571 47.34 -16.81 5.69
N SER A 572 47.81 -18.05 5.65
CA SER A 572 48.48 -18.61 4.47
C SER A 572 47.54 -18.62 3.27
N PHE A 573 46.28 -19.03 3.47
CA PHE A 573 45.24 -19.04 2.44
C PHE A 573 44.90 -17.62 1.95
N LEU A 574 44.65 -16.67 2.86
CA LEU A 574 44.36 -15.28 2.53
C LEU A 574 45.52 -14.61 1.80
N SER A 575 46.77 -14.84 2.23
CA SER A 575 47.94 -14.27 1.54
C SER A 575 48.06 -14.80 0.10
N ALA A 576 47.82 -16.10 -0.11
CA ALA A 576 47.88 -16.72 -1.43
C ALA A 576 46.72 -16.28 -2.33
N HIS A 577 45.50 -16.16 -1.80
CA HIS A 577 44.33 -15.69 -2.54
C HIS A 577 44.38 -14.17 -2.82
N CYS A 578 44.81 -13.36 -1.86
CA CYS A 578 44.96 -11.92 -2.08
C CYS A 578 46.08 -11.62 -3.09
N ALA A 579 47.22 -12.34 -3.04
CA ALA A 579 48.29 -12.17 -4.01
C ALA A 579 47.81 -12.51 -5.45
N SER A 580 47.03 -13.58 -5.62
CA SER A 580 46.51 -13.96 -6.93
C SER A 580 45.43 -13.00 -7.44
N HIS A 581 44.53 -12.54 -6.57
CA HIS A 581 43.51 -11.55 -6.93
C HIS A 581 44.10 -10.16 -7.22
N LEU A 582 45.15 -9.74 -6.50
CA LEU A 582 45.84 -8.48 -6.76
C LEU A 582 46.62 -8.51 -8.08
N ALA A 583 47.29 -9.63 -8.40
CA ALA A 583 47.94 -9.81 -9.70
C ALA A 583 46.91 -9.77 -10.84
N TRP A 584 45.79 -10.49 -10.70
CA TRP A 584 44.70 -10.47 -11.69
C TRP A 584 44.08 -9.08 -11.86
N PHE A 585 43.90 -8.34 -10.76
CA PHE A 585 43.33 -6.99 -10.80
C PHE A 585 44.29 -6.01 -11.47
N SER A 586 45.60 -6.11 -11.18
CA SER A 586 46.65 -5.33 -11.87
C SER A 586 46.66 -5.60 -13.37
N ASP A 587 46.58 -6.86 -13.78
CA ASP A 587 46.56 -7.25 -15.20
C ASP A 587 45.27 -6.83 -15.92
N SER A 588 44.13 -6.93 -15.22
CA SER A 588 42.83 -6.48 -15.75
C SER A 588 42.76 -4.95 -15.87
N PHE A 589 43.33 -4.23 -14.90
CA PHE A 589 43.38 -2.77 -14.88
C PHE A 589 44.32 -2.23 -15.96
N THR A 590 45.50 -2.83 -16.14
CA THR A 590 46.42 -2.47 -17.24
C THR A 590 45.78 -2.75 -18.61
N SER A 591 45.09 -3.88 -18.78
CA SER A 591 44.32 -4.21 -20.00
C SER A 591 43.16 -3.24 -20.28
N LEU A 592 42.43 -2.81 -19.25
CA LEU A 592 41.38 -1.80 -19.35
C LEU A 592 41.96 -0.42 -19.70
N SER A 593 43.09 -0.05 -19.10
CA SER A 593 43.76 1.23 -19.37
C SER A 593 44.21 1.34 -20.82
N GLN A 594 44.82 0.28 -21.38
CA GLN A 594 45.20 0.23 -22.80
C GLN A 594 44.00 0.32 -23.75
N ARG A 595 42.87 -0.32 -23.40
CA ARG A 595 41.64 -0.25 -24.20
C ARG A 595 40.97 1.13 -24.17
N LEU A 596 40.98 1.79 -23.02
CA LEU A 596 40.39 3.12 -22.84
C LEU A 596 41.22 4.22 -23.51
N GLN A 597 42.54 4.03 -23.63
CA GLN A 597 43.47 4.98 -24.27
C GLN A 597 43.30 5.09 -25.79
N ILE A 598 42.57 4.16 -26.43
CA ILE A 598 42.35 4.12 -27.89
C ILE A 598 41.02 4.78 -28.31
N GLN A 599 40.06 5.00 -27.38
CA GLN A 599 38.68 5.36 -27.75
C GLN A 599 38.08 6.62 -27.08
N LEU A 600 38.79 7.32 -26.20
CA LEU A 600 38.19 8.41 -25.40
C LEU A 600 38.84 9.80 -25.60
N PRO A 601 38.04 10.90 -25.62
CA PRO A 601 38.53 12.29 -25.73
C PRO A 601 39.24 12.79 -24.45
N ASP A 602 40.07 13.83 -24.60
CA ASP A 602 41.05 14.35 -23.62
C ASP A 602 40.49 14.72 -22.22
N THR A 603 39.20 15.08 -22.12
CA THR A 603 38.57 15.44 -20.84
C THR A 603 38.32 14.22 -19.95
N LEU A 604 38.09 13.05 -20.53
CA LEU A 604 37.98 11.80 -19.77
C LEU A 604 39.35 11.26 -19.36
N HIS A 605 40.42 11.59 -20.09
CA HIS A 605 41.79 11.24 -19.70
C HIS A 605 42.21 11.90 -18.39
N GLN A 606 41.85 13.18 -18.18
CA GLN A 606 42.09 13.86 -16.90
C GLN A 606 41.31 13.21 -15.76
N LEU A 607 40.04 12.87 -15.97
CA LEU A 607 39.21 12.24 -14.94
C LEU A 607 39.73 10.84 -14.57
N LEU A 608 40.21 10.07 -15.55
CA LEU A 608 40.83 8.76 -15.34
C LEU A 608 42.19 8.86 -14.62
N HIS A 609 42.96 9.92 -14.91
CA HIS A 609 44.21 10.23 -14.20
C HIS A 609 43.94 10.55 -12.73
N TYR A 610 42.94 11.38 -12.42
CA TYR A 610 42.55 11.67 -11.04
C TYR A 610 42.02 10.43 -10.31
N LEU A 611 41.28 9.56 -11.01
CA LEU A 611 40.79 8.30 -10.45
C LEU A 611 41.93 7.33 -10.14
N ARG A 612 42.97 7.28 -10.99
CA ARG A 612 44.20 6.51 -10.77
C ARG A 612 44.99 7.03 -9.58
N GLU A 613 45.17 8.35 -9.47
CA GLU A 613 45.82 8.99 -8.32
C GLU A 613 45.05 8.71 -7.03
N LEU A 614 43.71 8.79 -7.06
CA LEU A 614 42.86 8.49 -5.91
C LEU A 614 43.01 7.02 -5.46
N PHE A 615 43.07 6.07 -6.40
CA PHE A 615 43.27 4.65 -6.08
C PHE A 615 44.68 4.36 -5.56
N LEU A 616 45.71 4.99 -6.12
CA LEU A 616 47.08 4.88 -5.61
C LEU A 616 47.18 5.45 -4.19
N LEU A 617 46.52 6.56 -3.93
CA LEU A 617 46.46 7.20 -2.62
C LEU A 617 45.65 6.34 -1.63
N LEU A 618 44.52 5.76 -2.03
CA LEU A 618 43.78 4.80 -1.20
C LEU A 618 44.63 3.56 -0.88
N TYR A 619 45.37 3.05 -1.86
CA TYR A 619 46.23 1.89 -1.70
C TYR A 619 47.42 2.18 -0.76
N GLN A 620 48.16 3.25 -1.01
CA GLN A 620 49.36 3.62 -0.24
C GLN A 620 49.05 4.21 1.13
N SER A 621 47.99 5.02 1.25
CA SER A 621 47.68 5.77 2.47
C SER A 621 46.74 5.01 3.42
N VAL A 622 45.96 4.05 2.92
CA VAL A 622 44.93 3.37 3.73
C VAL A 622 45.14 1.86 3.75
N LEU A 623 45.17 1.19 2.59
CA LEU A 623 45.25 -0.27 2.56
C LEU A 623 46.60 -0.82 3.01
N LEU A 624 47.71 -0.24 2.54
CA LEU A 624 49.06 -0.69 2.88
C LEU A 624 49.38 -0.49 4.38
N PRO A 625 49.06 0.66 5.01
CA PRO A 625 49.27 0.84 6.45
C PRO A 625 48.37 -0.05 7.29
N ILE A 626 47.09 -0.23 6.90
CA ILE A 626 46.18 -1.16 7.59
C ILE A 626 46.72 -2.59 7.52
N TRP A 627 47.28 -3.00 6.37
CA TRP A 627 47.89 -4.31 6.21
C TRP A 627 49.13 -4.50 7.09
N HIS A 628 50.03 -3.52 7.15
CA HIS A 628 51.20 -3.56 8.03
C HIS A 628 50.79 -3.56 9.51
N MET A 629 49.80 -2.75 9.89
CA MET A 629 49.25 -2.74 11.26
C MET A 629 48.61 -4.08 11.63
N LEU A 630 47.93 -4.73 10.70
CA LEU A 630 47.38 -6.09 10.90
C LEU A 630 48.50 -7.11 11.07
N LEU A 631 49.56 -7.05 10.27
CA LEU A 631 50.72 -7.94 10.35
C LEU A 631 51.48 -7.75 11.66
N GLU A 632 51.68 -6.51 12.09
CA GLU A 632 52.36 -6.17 13.33
C GLU A 632 51.51 -6.50 14.57
N ALA A 633 50.18 -6.35 14.48
CA ALA A 633 49.27 -6.84 15.51
C ALA A 633 49.30 -8.38 15.59
N LEU A 634 49.40 -9.07 14.46
CA LEU A 634 49.52 -10.53 14.42
C LEU A 634 50.87 -11.01 14.97
N SER A 635 51.97 -10.32 14.67
CA SER A 635 53.29 -10.66 15.21
C SER A 635 53.37 -10.41 16.71
N ARG A 636 52.76 -9.32 17.21
CA ARG A 636 52.64 -9.06 18.65
C ARG A 636 51.74 -10.08 19.34
N ALA A 637 50.64 -10.48 18.72
CA ALA A 637 49.80 -11.56 19.23
C ALA A 637 50.54 -12.91 19.23
N GLN A 638 51.42 -13.15 18.26
CA GLN A 638 52.29 -14.32 18.19
C GLN A 638 53.35 -14.31 19.30
N GLU A 639 54.02 -13.17 19.57
CA GLU A 639 54.96 -13.02 20.69
C GLU A 639 54.25 -13.22 22.04
N TYR A 640 53.07 -12.61 22.21
CA TYR A 640 52.27 -12.73 23.43
C TYR A 640 51.80 -14.18 23.67
N CYS A 641 51.30 -14.87 22.64
CA CYS A 641 50.93 -16.28 22.75
C CYS A 641 52.15 -17.19 23.00
N HIS A 642 53.32 -16.84 22.48
CA HIS A 642 54.56 -17.60 22.68
C HIS A 642 55.13 -17.41 24.10
N GLU A 643 54.97 -16.22 24.70
CA GLU A 643 55.31 -15.97 26.12
C GLU A 643 54.36 -16.72 27.07
N VAL A 644 53.04 -16.69 26.79
CA VAL A 644 52.02 -17.41 27.57
C VAL A 644 52.24 -18.94 27.56
N CYS A 645 52.88 -19.49 26.51
CA CYS A 645 53.11 -20.93 26.37
C CYS A 645 54.43 -21.44 26.95
N ARG A 646 55.34 -20.59 27.46
CA ARG A 646 56.72 -21.01 27.80
C ARG A 646 57.09 -21.09 29.28
N GLY A 647 56.28 -20.58 30.21
CA GLY A 647 56.67 -20.48 31.63
C GLY A 647 55.77 -21.25 32.60
N GLU A 648 56.37 -21.87 33.63
CA GLU A 648 55.65 -22.22 34.85
C GLU A 648 55.05 -20.94 35.46
N VAL A 649 53.75 -20.96 35.79
CA VAL A 649 53.02 -19.80 36.33
C VAL A 649 53.48 -19.53 37.76
N THR A 650 54.50 -18.71 37.94
CA THR A 650 54.93 -18.20 39.25
C THR A 650 54.18 -16.91 39.60
N TRP A 651 53.99 -16.65 40.91
CA TRP A 651 53.30 -15.47 41.42
C TRP A 651 53.89 -14.15 40.92
N ASP A 652 55.22 -14.08 40.76
CA ASP A 652 55.91 -12.90 40.25
C ASP A 652 55.53 -12.56 38.80
N CYS A 653 55.31 -13.56 37.95
CA CYS A 653 54.85 -13.37 36.57
C CYS A 653 53.40 -12.87 36.50
N LEU A 654 52.51 -13.43 37.32
CA LEU A 654 51.13 -12.96 37.44
C LEU A 654 51.05 -11.52 37.98
N ARG A 655 51.94 -11.17 38.91
CA ARG A 655 52.00 -9.84 39.52
C ARG A 655 52.43 -8.77 38.53
N THR A 656 53.43 -9.02 37.67
CA THR A 656 53.83 -8.10 36.60
C THR A 656 52.72 -7.93 35.57
N GLN A 657 52.09 -9.02 35.13
CA GLN A 657 50.99 -8.98 34.15
C GLN A 657 49.75 -8.25 34.70
N LEU A 658 49.40 -8.43 35.98
CA LEU A 658 48.32 -7.69 36.64
C LEU A 658 48.67 -6.20 36.77
N ASN A 659 49.91 -5.87 37.13
CA ASN A 659 50.33 -4.47 37.21
C ASN A 659 50.31 -3.78 35.84
N GLU A 660 50.76 -4.44 34.78
CA GLU A 660 50.69 -3.93 33.42
C GLU A 660 49.24 -3.79 32.94
N ALA A 661 48.37 -4.75 33.23
CA ALA A 661 46.95 -4.66 32.91
C ALA A 661 46.24 -3.54 33.69
N VAL A 662 46.57 -3.34 34.96
CA VAL A 662 46.06 -2.21 35.76
C VAL A 662 46.60 -0.88 35.21
N HIS A 663 47.86 -0.82 34.82
CA HIS A 663 48.46 0.37 34.22
C HIS A 663 47.82 0.70 32.86
N TRP A 664 47.58 -0.32 32.03
CA TRP A 664 46.92 -0.18 30.73
C TRP A 664 45.45 0.22 30.86
N THR A 665 44.71 -0.41 31.78
CA THR A 665 43.31 -0.02 32.05
C THR A 665 43.20 1.39 32.63
N TRP A 666 44.16 1.80 33.47
CA TRP A 666 44.28 3.17 33.94
C TRP A 666 44.54 4.16 32.80
N LEU A 667 45.48 3.86 31.90
CA LEU A 667 45.74 4.68 30.70
C LEU A 667 44.50 4.77 29.79
N CYS A 668 43.79 3.68 29.54
CA CYS A 668 42.54 3.72 28.78
C CYS A 668 41.44 4.54 29.48
N LEU A 669 41.31 4.44 30.80
CA LEU A 669 40.37 5.25 31.57
C LEU A 669 40.76 6.74 31.51
N GLN A 670 42.05 7.05 31.55
CA GLN A 670 42.58 8.39 31.39
C GLN A 670 42.27 8.95 29.99
N ASP A 671 42.50 8.17 28.93
CA ASP A 671 42.21 8.60 27.56
C ASP A 671 40.71 8.80 27.32
N ILE A 672 39.85 7.92 27.86
CA ILE A 672 38.40 8.05 27.77
C ILE A 672 37.91 9.27 28.55
N THR A 673 38.47 9.53 29.73
CA THR A 673 38.10 10.69 30.55
C THR A 673 38.57 11.99 29.92
N VAL A 674 39.77 12.03 29.32
CA VAL A 674 40.26 13.18 28.53
C VAL A 674 39.37 13.41 27.30
N ALA A 675 39.05 12.37 26.53
CA ALA A 675 38.16 12.49 25.37
C ALA A 675 36.74 12.97 25.76
N PHE A 676 36.24 12.54 26.92
CA PHE A 676 34.95 13.02 27.45
C PHE A 676 35.02 14.48 27.92
N LEU A 677 36.16 14.90 28.49
CA LEU A 677 36.41 16.27 28.92
C LEU A 677 36.54 17.21 27.71
N ASP A 678 37.27 16.80 26.68
CA ASP A 678 37.39 17.52 25.41
C ASP A 678 36.04 17.64 24.70
N TRP A 679 35.23 16.57 24.70
CA TRP A 679 33.86 16.62 24.20
C TRP A 679 32.97 17.58 25.02
N GLY A 680 33.10 17.56 26.35
CA GLY A 680 32.38 18.47 27.23
C GLY A 680 32.78 19.93 27.03
N LEU A 681 34.07 20.21 26.86
CA LEU A 681 34.60 21.55 26.58
C LEU A 681 34.21 22.04 25.17
N ALA A 682 34.19 21.16 24.17
CA ALA A 682 33.72 21.48 22.83
C ALA A 682 32.21 21.80 22.79
N MET A 683 31.41 21.18 23.65
CA MET A 683 29.98 21.48 23.81
C MET A 683 29.73 22.81 24.52
N ILE A 684 30.64 23.22 25.41
CA ILE A 684 30.55 24.49 26.15
C ILE A 684 31.07 25.67 25.30
N SER A 685 32.02 25.43 24.39
CA SER A 685 32.55 26.47 23.47
C SER A 685 31.69 26.73 22.23
N GLN A 686 30.60 25.96 22.03
CA GLN A 686 29.59 26.18 20.98
C GLN A 686 28.29 26.82 21.49
N GLN A 687 28.26 27.30 22.74
CA GLN A 687 27.30 28.30 23.23
C GLN A 687 27.97 29.67 23.25
#